data_AF-N8ZIM6-F1
#
_entry.id   AF-N8ZIM6-F1
#
_cell.length_a   1.000
_cell.length_b   1.000
_cell.length_c   1.000
_cell.angle_alpha   90.00
_cell.angle_beta   90.00
_cell.angle_gamma   90.00
#
_symmetry.space_group_name_H-M   'P 1'
#
loop_
_entity.id
_entity.type
_entity.pdbx_description
1 polymer ?
#
loop_
_entity_poly.entity_id
_entity_poly.type
_entity_poly.pdbx_seq_one_letter_code
_entity_poly.pdbx_strand_id
1 'polypeptide(L)'
;MQVNEEKRSGSGLISYIWNEWISTFVILILLLLTLVIGTGEMIHGQLLRIGERLYGDPPSGIQYSFLRAEPTKPTCDRHPNIDALVQEQMKQNSGDEFADIFGKASESDVRQSVLAAQQQCEEKYVFYDKAVKYMDDHPSIRPYRTFETTFFGVFKFGVDNKVLILILMVVFSAITASVKMHHIGLRPPTTKIDYSVYSGFMVFGNALLTFSVYKQYESVINSGVTSTFETLAVYWLWMILFAVLTLISLTHLVKPPAPKKEGGSLGLALLSVPLYAYMAILTGLMFIFAMDYPMGQGIYLGQLTEFADIFLKLALFIWAGMLLTQTRVMDLFLGILRPWNLAPETLTWLILIAAAIPTAYTGASGIFVIAAGAIIYKEVWNSGARRQYALAVSAMSGSLGVVIRPCLLVILISMLDSRHVTSDELFNHGIYVFWLTAFVFLGVSLMFADQKFRINSPKVAVPGMIKALIPVIPYVLITIAVIAIYRYGLDTKMDEFTAPVMLPFILLAYVLFDKIFAHKINTQPQPVSALAEEHAKQSAFMREHSANDESNRRGFGGAIRFATAETVGHIGALIILMALSASMAGLIERSELVTMIPTHLGSILITLGFMALLLAIIGMCTDPFGAVILVAGTIAPVAFDNGIHPIHFWMIVLVAFEFGYVTPPVALNHLLTRLSVGDEEVAAADAEAKAKYTKFYYRYERWLLPIMVLFPSLLIVTYAPYFLKLFGWYQ
;
A
#
# COMPACT_ATOMS: atom_id res chain seq x y z
N MET A 1 16.16 -17.95 4.72
CA MET A 1 16.76 -18.91 3.77
C MET A 1 17.34 -20.07 4.56
N GLN A 2 16.74 -21.26 4.48
CA GLN A 2 17.30 -22.57 4.83
C GLN A 2 16.22 -23.61 4.44
N VAL A 3 16.63 -24.82 4.04
CA VAL A 3 15.82 -25.96 3.56
C VAL A 3 15.54 -25.99 2.05
N ASN A 4 16.46 -26.60 1.28
CA ASN A 4 16.22 -26.92 -0.14
C ASN A 4 16.72 -28.29 -0.64
N GLU A 5 17.06 -29.26 0.22
CA GLU A 5 17.36 -30.64 -0.26
C GLU A 5 16.22 -31.65 0.02
N GLU A 6 15.44 -31.52 1.10
CA GLU A 6 14.36 -32.47 1.42
C GLU A 6 13.06 -32.29 0.63
N LYS A 7 12.90 -31.20 -0.14
CA LYS A 7 11.61 -30.80 -0.77
C LYS A 7 11.28 -31.47 -2.11
N ARG A 8 12.05 -32.46 -2.58
CA ARG A 8 11.91 -33.03 -3.94
C ARG A 8 11.09 -34.33 -4.04
N SER A 9 10.29 -34.68 -3.03
CA SER A 9 9.42 -35.88 -3.06
C SER A 9 8.02 -35.62 -2.46
N GLY A 10 6.98 -36.26 -3.02
CA GLY A 10 5.60 -36.26 -2.51
C GLY A 10 4.90 -34.89 -2.50
N SER A 11 4.20 -34.57 -1.41
CA SER A 11 3.53 -33.26 -1.21
C SER A 11 4.49 -32.08 -1.16
N GLY A 12 5.77 -32.32 -0.82
CA GLY A 12 6.83 -31.31 -0.88
C GLY A 12 7.11 -30.83 -2.29
N LEU A 13 7.02 -31.73 -3.29
CA LEU A 13 7.20 -31.41 -4.70
C LEU A 13 6.06 -30.50 -5.21
N ILE A 14 4.81 -30.80 -4.84
CA ILE A 14 3.65 -29.98 -5.21
C ILE A 14 3.76 -28.58 -4.61
N SER A 15 4.14 -28.49 -3.32
CA SER A 15 4.38 -27.20 -2.66
C SER A 15 5.52 -26.41 -3.32
N TYR A 16 6.60 -27.08 -3.72
CA TYR A 16 7.70 -26.45 -4.45
C TYR A 16 7.26 -25.93 -5.83
N ILE A 17 6.59 -26.76 -6.64
CA ILE A 17 6.10 -26.38 -7.97
C ILE A 17 5.09 -25.22 -7.85
N TRP A 18 4.19 -25.29 -6.89
CA TRP A 18 3.22 -24.21 -6.63
C TRP A 18 3.93 -22.90 -6.28
N ASN A 19 4.87 -22.94 -5.34
CA ASN A 19 5.48 -21.72 -4.80
C ASN A 19 6.53 -21.10 -5.72
N GLU A 20 7.46 -21.90 -6.24
CA GLU A 20 8.57 -21.36 -7.05
C GLU A 20 8.18 -21.11 -8.50
N TRP A 21 7.23 -21.87 -9.04
CA TRP A 21 6.88 -21.78 -10.46
C TRP A 21 5.50 -21.19 -10.70
N ILE A 22 4.43 -21.83 -10.23
CA ILE A 22 3.07 -21.44 -10.61
C ILE A 22 2.73 -20.06 -10.03
N SER A 23 2.76 -19.91 -8.72
CA SER A 23 2.34 -18.67 -8.04
C SER A 23 3.24 -17.50 -8.40
N THR A 24 4.56 -17.70 -8.38
CA THR A 24 5.52 -16.66 -8.77
C THR A 24 5.34 -16.20 -10.22
N PHE A 25 5.10 -17.12 -11.16
CA PHE A 25 4.88 -16.77 -12.56
C PHE A 25 3.54 -16.06 -12.79
N VAL A 26 2.46 -16.54 -12.17
CA VAL A 26 1.14 -15.90 -12.26
C VAL A 26 1.20 -14.48 -11.69
N ILE A 27 1.77 -14.30 -10.50
CA ILE A 27 1.89 -12.98 -9.89
C ILE A 27 2.81 -12.06 -10.70
N LEU A 28 3.90 -12.57 -11.29
CA LEU A 28 4.73 -11.79 -12.21
C LEU A 28 3.91 -11.28 -13.40
N ILE A 29 3.10 -12.14 -14.03
CA ILE A 29 2.23 -11.74 -15.13
C ILE A 29 1.22 -10.70 -14.69
N LEU A 30 0.58 -10.87 -13.52
CA LEU A 30 -0.42 -9.93 -13.02
C LEU A 30 0.20 -8.57 -12.67
N LEU A 31 1.40 -8.54 -12.09
CA LEU A 31 2.13 -7.30 -11.81
C LEU A 31 2.56 -6.61 -13.11
N LEU A 32 3.07 -7.36 -14.09
CA LEU A 32 3.42 -6.81 -15.41
C LEU A 32 2.18 -6.30 -16.16
N LEU A 33 1.07 -7.03 -16.09
CA LEU A 33 -0.20 -6.59 -16.67
C LEU A 33 -0.68 -5.30 -16.00
N THR A 34 -0.61 -5.22 -14.68
CA THR A 34 -0.94 -4.00 -13.91
C THR A 34 -0.05 -2.83 -14.32
N LEU A 35 1.25 -3.08 -14.51
CA LEU A 35 2.23 -2.09 -14.99
C LEU A 35 1.90 -1.60 -16.41
N VAL A 36 1.52 -2.51 -17.30
CA VAL A 36 1.10 -2.21 -18.68
C VAL A 36 -0.21 -1.42 -18.69
N ILE A 37 -1.19 -1.78 -17.86
CA ILE A 37 -2.46 -1.05 -17.73
C ILE A 37 -2.19 0.38 -17.27
N GLY A 38 -1.44 0.56 -16.17
CA GLY A 38 -1.15 1.88 -15.63
C GLY A 38 -0.38 2.77 -16.63
N THR A 39 0.55 2.19 -17.39
CA THR A 39 1.27 2.93 -18.45
C THR A 39 0.36 3.20 -19.66
N GLY A 40 -0.50 2.24 -20.01
CA GLY A 40 -1.48 2.34 -21.09
C GLY A 40 -2.49 3.46 -20.85
N GLU A 41 -2.99 3.61 -19.63
CA GLU A 41 -3.86 4.73 -19.22
C GLU A 41 -3.16 6.09 -19.40
N MET A 42 -1.87 6.19 -19.05
CA MET A 42 -1.09 7.42 -19.25
C MET A 42 -0.88 7.73 -20.74
N ILE A 43 -0.50 6.72 -21.54
CA ILE A 43 -0.34 6.89 -23.00
C ILE A 43 -1.67 7.27 -23.64
N HIS A 44 -2.77 6.63 -23.23
CA HIS A 44 -4.11 6.93 -23.70
C HIS A 44 -4.51 8.37 -23.39
N GLY A 45 -4.31 8.82 -22.14
CA GLY A 45 -4.57 10.19 -21.75
C GLY A 45 -3.79 11.18 -22.61
N GLN A 46 -2.54 10.87 -22.94
CA GLN A 46 -1.73 11.70 -23.83
C GLN A 46 -2.23 11.68 -25.28
N LEU A 47 -2.68 10.53 -25.79
CA LEU A 47 -3.37 10.46 -27.08
C LEU A 47 -4.62 11.35 -27.06
N LEU A 48 -5.47 11.28 -26.04
CA LEU A 48 -6.65 12.15 -25.95
C LEU A 48 -6.30 13.64 -25.95
N ARG A 49 -5.23 14.05 -25.25
CA ARG A 49 -4.74 15.43 -25.27
C ARG A 49 -4.22 15.85 -26.65
N ILE A 50 -3.52 14.96 -27.34
CA ILE A 50 -3.07 15.19 -28.72
C ILE A 50 -4.28 15.32 -29.65
N GLY A 51 -5.27 14.43 -29.52
CA GLY A 51 -6.53 14.49 -30.26
C GLY A 51 -7.26 15.82 -30.04
N GLU A 52 -7.37 16.27 -28.80
CA GLU A 52 -8.00 17.56 -28.47
C GLU A 52 -7.20 18.75 -29.04
N ARG A 53 -5.87 18.71 -29.02
CA ARG A 53 -5.04 19.79 -29.62
C ARG A 53 -5.08 19.81 -31.14
N LEU A 54 -5.20 18.65 -31.78
CA LEU A 54 -5.21 18.53 -33.24
C LEU A 54 -6.61 18.76 -33.84
N TYR A 55 -7.66 18.33 -33.14
CA TYR A 55 -9.02 18.24 -33.69
C TYR A 55 -10.08 18.94 -32.84
N GLY A 56 -9.77 19.39 -31.62
CA GLY A 56 -10.67 20.21 -30.82
C GLY A 56 -10.72 21.64 -31.33
N ASP A 57 -11.93 22.20 -31.42
CA ASP A 57 -12.17 23.58 -31.81
C ASP A 57 -13.12 24.24 -30.78
N PRO A 58 -12.57 24.82 -29.69
CA PRO A 58 -13.37 25.45 -28.63
C PRO A 58 -14.34 26.55 -29.12
N PRO A 59 -13.99 27.41 -30.11
CA PRO A 59 -14.92 28.37 -30.72
C PRO A 59 -16.16 27.76 -31.36
N SER A 60 -16.02 26.60 -32.02
CA SER A 60 -17.16 25.87 -32.55
C SER A 60 -17.78 24.91 -31.54
N GLY A 61 -17.25 24.79 -30.32
CA GLY A 61 -17.77 23.90 -29.28
C GLY A 61 -17.61 22.41 -29.62
N ILE A 62 -16.73 22.07 -30.57
CA ILE A 62 -16.44 20.69 -30.94
C ILE A 62 -15.22 20.22 -30.16
N GLN A 63 -15.41 19.26 -29.26
CA GLN A 63 -14.34 18.59 -28.53
C GLN A 63 -14.01 17.26 -29.20
N TYR A 64 -12.75 16.85 -29.18
CA TYR A 64 -12.34 15.55 -29.72
C TYR A 64 -13.08 14.39 -29.06
N SER A 65 -13.43 14.53 -27.76
CA SER A 65 -14.23 13.55 -27.02
C SER A 65 -15.53 13.14 -27.75
N PHE A 66 -16.19 14.09 -28.41
CA PHE A 66 -17.41 13.84 -29.18
C PHE A 66 -17.17 13.16 -30.53
N LEU A 67 -15.96 13.27 -31.06
CA LEU A 67 -15.54 12.73 -32.35
C LEU A 67 -14.95 11.31 -32.22
N ARG A 68 -14.88 10.78 -30.98
CA ARG A 68 -14.35 9.43 -30.67
C ARG A 68 -15.24 8.29 -31.16
N ALA A 69 -16.50 8.57 -31.42
CA ALA A 69 -17.44 7.63 -32.06
C ALA A 69 -18.00 8.26 -33.33
N GLU A 70 -18.47 7.43 -34.27
CA GLU A 70 -19.26 7.97 -35.39
C GLU A 70 -20.56 8.57 -34.84
N PRO A 71 -20.93 9.81 -35.22
CA PRO A 71 -22.20 10.41 -34.84
C PRO A 71 -23.34 9.50 -35.29
N THR A 72 -24.20 9.10 -34.36
CA THR A 72 -25.41 8.34 -34.71
C THR A 72 -26.53 9.30 -35.09
N LYS A 73 -27.24 9.00 -36.17
CA LYS A 73 -28.37 9.83 -36.61
C LYS A 73 -29.47 9.77 -35.55
N PRO A 74 -29.97 10.92 -35.04
CA PRO A 74 -31.08 10.94 -34.09
C PRO A 74 -32.31 10.23 -34.67
N THR A 75 -33.03 9.48 -33.84
CA THR A 75 -34.23 8.72 -34.24
C THR A 75 -35.51 9.53 -34.18
N CYS A 76 -35.47 10.72 -33.61
CA CYS A 76 -36.63 11.59 -33.47
C CYS A 76 -36.95 12.30 -34.80
N ASP A 77 -38.23 12.66 -34.98
CA ASP A 77 -38.65 13.50 -36.11
C ASP A 77 -38.32 14.96 -35.79
N ARG A 78 -37.71 15.65 -36.77
CA ARG A 78 -37.29 17.05 -36.65
C ARG A 78 -38.47 18.01 -36.73
N HIS A 79 -39.52 17.62 -37.47
CA HIS A 79 -40.72 18.45 -37.66
C HIS A 79 -42.00 17.64 -37.40
N PRO A 80 -42.21 17.18 -36.16
CA PRO A 80 -43.41 16.43 -35.83
C PRO A 80 -44.65 17.32 -35.86
N ASN A 81 -45.81 16.73 -36.15
CA ASN A 81 -47.09 17.42 -36.03
C ASN A 81 -47.48 17.54 -34.55
N ILE A 82 -47.21 18.72 -33.96
CA ILE A 82 -47.39 19.01 -32.53
C ILE A 82 -48.83 18.80 -32.09
N ASP A 83 -49.81 19.27 -32.87
CA ASP A 83 -51.22 19.21 -32.46
C ASP A 83 -51.76 17.76 -32.49
N ALA A 84 -51.28 16.94 -33.43
CA ALA A 84 -51.62 15.52 -33.49
C ALA A 84 -51.02 14.72 -32.31
N LEU A 85 -49.76 14.99 -31.96
CA LEU A 85 -49.06 14.34 -30.84
C LEU A 85 -49.65 14.75 -29.49
N VAL A 86 -50.02 16.02 -29.32
CA VAL A 86 -50.71 16.49 -28.10
C VAL A 86 -52.04 15.77 -27.95
N GLN A 87 -52.83 15.62 -29.03
CA GLN A 87 -54.09 14.88 -28.96
C GLN A 87 -53.91 13.39 -28.67
N GLU A 88 -52.87 12.76 -29.22
CA GLU A 88 -52.55 11.36 -28.98
C GLU A 88 -52.08 11.12 -27.53
N GLN A 89 -51.22 11.99 -27.02
CA GLN A 89 -50.72 11.92 -25.65
C GLN A 89 -51.78 12.30 -24.61
N MET A 90 -52.70 13.23 -24.95
CA MET A 90 -53.90 13.50 -24.14
C MET A 90 -54.84 12.29 -24.10
N LYS A 91 -54.97 11.53 -25.19
CA LYS A 91 -55.74 10.27 -25.20
C LYS A 91 -55.06 9.19 -24.35
N GLN A 92 -53.74 9.05 -24.41
CA GLN A 92 -53.00 8.11 -23.56
C GLN A 92 -53.09 8.48 -22.07
N ASN A 93 -52.88 9.75 -21.72
CA ASN A 93 -53.01 10.25 -20.36
C ASN A 93 -54.44 10.12 -19.81
N SER A 94 -55.46 10.09 -20.69
CA SER A 94 -56.85 9.87 -20.28
C SER A 94 -57.17 8.40 -19.92
N GLY A 95 -56.32 7.45 -20.34
CA GLY A 95 -56.43 6.02 -20.04
C GLY A 95 -55.41 5.51 -19.01
N ASP A 96 -54.64 6.41 -18.38
CA ASP A 96 -53.62 6.05 -17.38
C ASP A 96 -54.29 5.79 -16.01
N GLU A 97 -54.10 4.58 -15.47
CA GLU A 97 -54.75 4.07 -14.25
C GLU A 97 -54.32 4.86 -13.00
N PHE A 98 -53.20 5.59 -13.08
CA PHE A 98 -52.66 6.43 -12.00
C PHE A 98 -53.07 7.91 -12.10
N ALA A 99 -53.80 8.31 -13.14
CA ALA A 99 -54.19 9.72 -13.38
C ALA A 99 -55.13 10.30 -12.30
N ASP A 100 -55.87 9.45 -11.58
CA ASP A 100 -56.75 9.86 -10.48
C ASP A 100 -55.96 10.23 -9.20
N ILE A 101 -54.70 9.82 -9.06
CA ILE A 101 -53.86 10.08 -7.88
C ILE A 101 -53.01 11.35 -8.04
N PHE A 102 -52.52 11.63 -9.26
CA PHE A 102 -51.60 12.75 -9.53
C PHE A 102 -52.24 13.94 -10.28
N GLY A 103 -53.50 13.80 -10.70
CA GLY A 103 -54.21 14.79 -11.52
C GLY A 103 -53.90 14.64 -13.01
N LYS A 104 -54.87 14.97 -13.86
CA LYS A 104 -54.73 14.91 -15.32
C LYS A 104 -53.88 16.09 -15.79
N ALA A 105 -52.80 15.82 -16.53
CA ALA A 105 -51.99 16.85 -17.16
C ALA A 105 -52.88 17.74 -18.05
N SER A 106 -52.74 19.07 -17.93
CA SER A 106 -53.49 19.99 -18.78
C SER A 106 -52.99 19.93 -20.22
N GLU A 107 -53.84 20.29 -21.19
CA GLU A 107 -53.45 20.35 -22.61
C GLU A 107 -52.22 21.27 -22.82
N SER A 108 -52.11 22.34 -22.03
CA SER A 108 -50.95 23.23 -22.02
C SER A 108 -49.66 22.55 -21.54
N ASP A 109 -49.72 21.70 -20.52
CA ASP A 109 -48.54 21.01 -19.98
C ASP A 109 -48.06 19.92 -20.95
N VAL A 110 -48.99 19.18 -21.57
CA VAL A 110 -48.67 18.20 -22.61
C VAL A 110 -48.07 18.89 -23.83
N ARG A 111 -48.63 20.02 -24.25
CA ARG A 111 -48.06 20.82 -25.35
C ARG A 111 -46.67 21.35 -25.03
N GLN A 112 -46.40 21.82 -23.81
CA GLN A 112 -45.07 22.23 -23.39
C GLN A 112 -44.07 21.07 -23.39
N SER A 113 -44.48 19.88 -22.93
CA SER A 113 -43.66 18.67 -22.97
C SER A 113 -43.29 18.26 -24.40
N VAL A 114 -44.27 18.27 -25.32
CA VAL A 114 -44.04 17.95 -26.75
C VAL A 114 -43.12 18.98 -27.41
N LEU A 115 -43.29 20.27 -27.12
CA LEU A 115 -42.40 21.33 -27.60
C LEU A 115 -40.97 21.18 -27.05
N ALA A 116 -40.82 20.85 -25.77
CA ALA A 116 -39.52 20.58 -25.16
C ALA A 116 -38.84 19.35 -25.78
N ALA A 117 -39.61 18.29 -26.07
CA ALA A 117 -39.11 17.10 -26.76
C ALA A 117 -38.68 17.42 -28.20
N GLN A 118 -39.43 18.26 -28.93
CA GLN A 118 -39.04 18.74 -30.26
C GLN A 118 -37.76 19.58 -30.19
N GLN A 119 -37.64 20.47 -29.21
CA GLN A 119 -36.43 21.29 -29.02
C GLN A 119 -35.20 20.42 -28.73
N GLN A 120 -35.32 19.44 -27.83
CA GLN A 120 -34.25 18.46 -27.58
C GLN A 120 -33.89 17.65 -28.82
N CYS A 121 -34.87 17.34 -29.68
CA CYS A 121 -34.62 16.66 -30.95
C CYS A 121 -33.83 17.56 -31.92
N GLU A 122 -34.22 18.81 -32.07
CA GLU A 122 -33.54 19.79 -32.92
C GLU A 122 -32.09 19.99 -32.46
N GLU A 123 -31.85 20.13 -31.15
CA GLU A 123 -30.51 20.25 -30.57
C GLU A 123 -29.62 19.05 -30.93
N LYS A 124 -30.18 17.81 -30.88
CA LYS A 124 -29.47 16.59 -31.29
C LYS A 124 -29.12 16.59 -32.78
N TYR A 125 -30.04 17.04 -33.64
CA TYR A 125 -29.78 17.13 -35.09
C TYR A 125 -28.75 18.21 -35.42
N VAL A 126 -28.84 19.39 -34.79
CA VAL A 126 -27.87 20.47 -34.98
C VAL A 126 -26.46 20.00 -34.58
N PHE A 127 -26.35 19.28 -33.47
CA PHE A 127 -25.08 18.68 -33.06
C PHE A 127 -24.59 17.61 -34.06
N TYR A 128 -25.47 16.71 -34.50
CA TYR A 128 -25.16 15.68 -35.49
C TYR A 128 -24.66 16.28 -36.82
N ASP A 129 -25.41 17.21 -37.40
CA ASP A 129 -25.09 17.86 -38.67
C ASP A 129 -23.74 18.58 -38.58
N LYS A 130 -23.48 19.23 -37.46
CA LYS A 130 -22.23 19.94 -37.17
C LYS A 130 -21.04 18.99 -37.00
N ALA A 131 -21.21 17.89 -36.25
CA ALA A 131 -20.17 16.90 -36.02
C ALA A 131 -19.79 16.15 -37.31
N VAL A 132 -20.78 15.74 -38.11
CA VAL A 132 -20.56 15.08 -39.41
C VAL A 132 -19.81 16.01 -40.36
N LYS A 133 -20.29 17.26 -40.51
CA LYS A 133 -19.63 18.25 -41.37
C LYS A 133 -18.17 18.48 -40.96
N TYR A 134 -17.92 18.66 -39.67
CA TYR A 134 -16.57 18.87 -39.16
C TYR A 134 -15.64 17.66 -39.40
N MET A 135 -16.17 16.44 -39.29
CA MET A 135 -15.44 15.22 -39.58
C MET A 135 -15.10 15.07 -41.07
N ASP A 136 -16.00 15.47 -41.96
CA ASP A 136 -15.76 15.42 -43.40
C ASP A 136 -14.76 16.50 -43.85
N ASP A 137 -14.76 17.67 -43.20
CA ASP A 137 -13.78 18.74 -43.41
C ASP A 137 -12.36 18.33 -42.94
N HIS A 138 -12.24 17.39 -41.99
CA HIS A 138 -10.98 16.92 -41.42
C HIS A 138 -10.80 15.39 -41.57
N PRO A 139 -10.38 14.90 -42.76
CA PRO A 139 -10.33 13.46 -43.06
C PRO A 139 -9.33 12.67 -42.20
N SER A 140 -8.39 13.32 -41.51
CA SER A 140 -7.43 12.65 -40.62
C SER A 140 -8.02 12.26 -39.24
N ILE A 141 -9.24 12.71 -38.90
CA ILE A 141 -9.92 12.33 -37.65
C ILE A 141 -10.22 10.82 -37.63
N ARG A 142 -10.80 10.27 -38.70
CA ARG A 142 -11.15 8.85 -38.79
C ARG A 142 -9.95 7.92 -38.59
N PRO A 143 -8.80 8.09 -39.28
CA PRO A 143 -7.62 7.24 -39.04
C PRO A 143 -7.00 7.45 -37.66
N TYR A 144 -6.96 8.68 -37.15
CA TYR A 144 -6.48 8.95 -35.79
C TYR A 144 -7.32 8.27 -34.71
N ARG A 145 -8.65 8.39 -34.82
CA ARG A 145 -9.62 7.70 -33.97
C ARG A 145 -9.43 6.19 -34.02
N THR A 146 -9.28 5.59 -35.21
CA THR A 146 -9.04 4.15 -35.32
C THR A 146 -7.75 3.75 -34.60
N PHE A 147 -6.68 4.53 -34.72
CA PHE A 147 -5.43 4.27 -34.01
C PHE A 147 -5.61 4.37 -32.49
N GLU A 148 -6.22 5.46 -31.99
CA GLU A 148 -6.45 5.70 -30.57
C GLU A 148 -7.39 4.65 -29.94
N THR A 149 -8.50 4.33 -30.59
CA THR A 149 -9.46 3.31 -30.11
C THR A 149 -8.89 1.90 -30.19
N THR A 150 -8.08 1.59 -31.20
CA THR A 150 -7.35 0.31 -31.29
C THR A 150 -6.32 0.21 -30.17
N PHE A 151 -5.55 1.27 -29.93
CA PHE A 151 -4.59 1.32 -28.83
C PHE A 151 -5.30 1.11 -27.50
N PHE A 152 -6.40 1.82 -27.24
CA PHE A 152 -7.24 1.62 -26.05
C PHE A 152 -7.75 0.18 -25.94
N GLY A 153 -8.17 -0.43 -27.05
CA GLY A 153 -8.62 -1.82 -27.10
C GLY A 153 -7.60 -2.83 -26.58
N VAL A 154 -6.29 -2.57 -26.72
CA VAL A 154 -5.21 -3.48 -26.28
C VAL A 154 -5.19 -3.65 -24.76
N PHE A 155 -5.49 -2.60 -23.98
CA PHE A 155 -5.48 -2.66 -22.51
C PHE A 155 -6.85 -2.37 -21.87
N LYS A 156 -7.90 -2.10 -22.66
CA LYS A 156 -9.29 -1.96 -22.19
C LYS A 156 -9.71 -3.16 -21.34
N PHE A 157 -9.35 -4.38 -21.77
CA PHE A 157 -9.60 -5.58 -20.97
C PHE A 157 -9.01 -5.46 -19.56
N GLY A 158 -7.79 -4.94 -19.42
CA GLY A 158 -7.14 -4.78 -18.12
C GLY A 158 -7.77 -3.67 -17.27
N VAL A 159 -8.17 -2.56 -17.89
CA VAL A 159 -8.87 -1.45 -17.20
C VAL A 159 -10.23 -1.89 -16.69
N ASP A 160 -11.03 -2.54 -17.53
CA ASP A 160 -12.38 -3.00 -17.18
C ASP A 160 -12.36 -4.15 -16.16
N ASN A 161 -11.23 -4.87 -16.01
CA ASN A 161 -11.11 -6.04 -15.12
C ASN A 161 -10.10 -5.82 -13.98
N LYS A 162 -9.80 -4.57 -13.58
CA LYS A 162 -8.87 -4.26 -12.46
C LYS A 162 -9.22 -5.02 -11.18
N VAL A 163 -10.51 -5.11 -10.84
CA VAL A 163 -11.01 -5.83 -9.66
C VAL A 163 -10.67 -7.32 -9.72
N LEU A 164 -10.89 -7.96 -10.86
CA LEU A 164 -10.57 -9.39 -11.04
C LEU A 164 -9.06 -9.64 -11.01
N ILE A 165 -8.25 -8.75 -11.60
CA ILE A 165 -6.78 -8.84 -11.53
C ILE A 165 -6.32 -8.79 -10.07
N LEU A 166 -6.87 -7.86 -9.28
CA LEU A 166 -6.56 -7.74 -7.86
C LEU A 166 -6.96 -9.01 -7.10
N ILE A 167 -8.19 -9.47 -7.24
CA ILE A 167 -8.66 -10.65 -6.49
C ILE A 167 -7.85 -11.89 -6.89
N LEU A 168 -7.55 -12.08 -8.18
CA LEU A 168 -6.72 -13.19 -8.62
C LEU A 168 -5.33 -13.12 -7.99
N MET A 169 -4.74 -11.93 -7.94
CA MET A 169 -3.47 -11.69 -7.26
C MET A 169 -3.55 -12.04 -5.76
N VAL A 170 -4.62 -11.62 -5.07
CA VAL A 170 -4.88 -11.97 -3.67
C VAL A 170 -5.03 -13.48 -3.50
N VAL A 171 -5.78 -14.16 -4.37
CA VAL A 171 -6.02 -15.60 -4.31
C VAL A 171 -4.70 -16.37 -4.34
N PHE A 172 -3.87 -16.15 -5.36
CA PHE A 172 -2.60 -16.86 -5.51
C PHE A 172 -1.60 -16.51 -4.39
N SER A 173 -1.51 -15.24 -4.03
CA SER A 173 -0.58 -14.77 -3.00
C SER A 173 -0.93 -15.26 -1.61
N ALA A 174 -2.21 -15.22 -1.23
CA ALA A 174 -2.70 -15.70 0.06
C ALA A 174 -2.60 -17.23 0.21
N ILE A 175 -2.87 -17.98 -0.85
CA ILE A 175 -2.64 -19.43 -0.87
C ILE A 175 -1.15 -19.71 -0.62
N THR A 176 -0.25 -19.04 -1.34
CA THR A 176 1.20 -19.20 -1.13
C THR A 176 1.65 -18.78 0.27
N ALA A 177 1.14 -17.66 0.80
CA ALA A 177 1.42 -17.22 2.17
C ALA A 177 0.97 -18.27 3.21
N SER A 178 -0.18 -18.90 2.98
CA SER A 178 -0.72 -19.94 3.88
C SER A 178 0.06 -21.25 3.80
N VAL A 179 0.46 -21.67 2.59
CA VAL A 179 1.33 -22.85 2.40
C VAL A 179 2.69 -22.65 3.08
N LYS A 180 3.27 -21.44 3.01
CA LYS A 180 4.55 -21.13 3.65
C LYS A 180 4.44 -20.77 5.14
N MET A 181 3.24 -20.62 5.70
CA MET A 181 3.01 -20.04 7.04
C MET A 181 3.70 -18.67 7.23
N HIS A 182 3.64 -17.81 6.19
CA HIS A 182 4.27 -16.48 6.15
C HIS A 182 3.33 -15.35 6.57
N HIS A 183 2.15 -15.67 7.10
CA HIS A 183 1.23 -14.64 7.60
C HIS A 183 1.82 -13.91 8.81
N ILE A 184 1.47 -12.63 8.96
CA ILE A 184 2.03 -11.77 10.00
C ILE A 184 1.42 -12.13 11.36
N GLY A 185 2.26 -12.65 12.26
CA GLY A 185 1.95 -12.94 13.66
C GLY A 185 2.97 -12.33 14.61
N LEU A 186 2.62 -12.16 15.89
CA LEU A 186 3.49 -11.54 16.90
C LEU A 186 4.76 -12.36 17.12
N ARG A 187 4.69 -13.68 16.93
CA ARG A 187 5.81 -14.63 17.08
C ARG A 187 5.74 -15.70 15.98
N PRO A 188 6.85 -16.18 15.41
CA PRO A 188 6.81 -17.33 14.51
C PRO A 188 6.48 -18.62 15.29
N PRO A 189 5.73 -19.56 14.70
CA PRO A 189 5.52 -20.86 15.31
C PRO A 189 6.83 -21.66 15.32
N THR A 190 7.18 -22.23 16.48
CA THR A 190 8.46 -22.95 16.68
C THR A 190 8.27 -24.34 17.27
N THR A 191 7.25 -24.50 18.10
CA THR A 191 6.93 -25.74 18.81
C THR A 191 5.72 -26.43 18.18
N LYS A 192 5.51 -27.70 18.51
CA LYS A 192 4.34 -28.46 18.03
C LYS A 192 3.01 -27.81 18.43
N ILE A 193 2.94 -27.28 19.66
CA ILE A 193 1.75 -26.57 20.16
C ILE A 193 1.53 -25.28 19.38
N ASP A 194 2.59 -24.52 19.07
CA ASP A 194 2.49 -23.31 18.25
C ASP A 194 1.85 -23.62 16.89
N TYR A 195 2.34 -24.65 16.19
CA TYR A 195 1.80 -25.03 14.88
C TYR A 195 0.35 -25.51 14.94
N SER A 196 -0.04 -26.25 15.98
CA SER A 196 -1.42 -26.71 16.16
C SER A 196 -2.38 -25.55 16.46
N VAL A 197 -2.00 -24.64 17.36
CA VAL A 197 -2.82 -23.46 17.69
C VAL A 197 -2.92 -22.52 16.49
N TYR A 198 -1.80 -22.24 15.81
CA TYR A 198 -1.77 -21.50 14.55
C TYR A 198 -2.77 -22.07 13.55
N SER A 199 -2.68 -23.37 13.28
CA SER A 199 -3.50 -24.01 12.24
C SER A 199 -4.97 -24.09 12.65
N GLY A 200 -5.26 -24.30 13.93
CA GLY A 200 -6.64 -24.33 14.46
C GLY A 200 -7.35 -22.99 14.30
N PHE A 201 -6.69 -21.89 14.67
CA PHE A 201 -7.24 -20.54 14.48
C PHE A 201 -7.41 -20.21 13.00
N MET A 202 -6.47 -20.60 12.15
CA MET A 202 -6.57 -20.43 10.71
C MET A 202 -7.75 -21.20 10.11
N VAL A 203 -7.99 -22.45 10.53
CA VAL A 203 -9.18 -23.22 10.10
C VAL A 203 -10.45 -22.49 10.51
N PHE A 204 -10.56 -22.08 11.79
CA PHE A 204 -11.77 -21.46 12.31
C PHE A 204 -12.07 -20.11 11.65
N GLY A 205 -11.07 -19.22 11.57
CA GLY A 205 -11.22 -17.91 10.95
C GLY A 205 -11.55 -17.98 9.46
N ASN A 206 -10.86 -18.84 8.70
CA ASN A 206 -11.15 -18.98 7.27
C ASN A 206 -12.49 -19.70 7.01
N ALA A 207 -12.95 -20.58 7.91
CA ALA A 207 -14.28 -21.19 7.81
C ALA A 207 -15.40 -20.15 8.01
N LEU A 208 -15.26 -19.25 8.99
CA LEU A 208 -16.20 -18.14 9.19
C LEU A 208 -16.24 -17.21 7.97
N LEU A 209 -15.08 -16.90 7.39
CA LEU A 209 -15.00 -16.11 6.16
C LEU A 209 -15.66 -16.81 4.97
N THR A 210 -15.41 -18.11 4.80
CA THR A 210 -16.04 -18.92 3.74
C THR A 210 -17.57 -18.87 3.88
N PHE A 211 -18.07 -19.03 5.11
CA PHE A 211 -19.51 -18.95 5.40
C PHE A 211 -20.07 -17.55 5.12
N SER A 212 -19.38 -16.49 5.54
CA SER A 212 -19.83 -15.11 5.35
C SER A 212 -19.93 -14.73 3.87
N VAL A 213 -18.91 -15.06 3.08
CA VAL A 213 -18.92 -14.82 1.63
C VAL A 213 -20.02 -15.63 0.94
N TYR A 214 -20.23 -16.89 1.35
CA TYR A 214 -21.32 -17.70 0.83
C TYR A 214 -22.70 -17.07 1.11
N LYS A 215 -22.94 -16.59 2.33
CA LYS A 215 -24.20 -15.91 2.69
C LYS A 215 -24.39 -14.59 1.92
N GLN A 216 -23.31 -13.87 1.63
CA GLN A 216 -23.37 -12.70 0.77
C GLN A 216 -23.75 -13.06 -0.67
N TYR A 217 -23.13 -14.09 -1.25
CA TYR A 217 -23.47 -14.59 -2.58
C TYR A 217 -24.94 -15.00 -2.69
N GLU A 218 -25.44 -15.76 -1.70
CA GLU A 218 -26.85 -16.15 -1.61
C GLU A 218 -27.77 -14.92 -1.52
N SER A 219 -27.41 -13.91 -0.71
CA SER A 219 -28.17 -12.67 -0.60
C SER A 219 -28.26 -11.91 -1.92
N VAL A 220 -27.17 -11.82 -2.68
CA VAL A 220 -27.17 -11.11 -3.97
C VAL A 220 -28.03 -11.83 -5.00
N ILE A 221 -27.96 -13.16 -5.10
CA ILE A 221 -28.80 -13.92 -6.03
C ILE A 221 -30.29 -13.80 -5.68
N ASN A 222 -30.61 -13.80 -4.39
CA ASN A 222 -31.99 -13.71 -3.92
C ASN A 222 -32.54 -12.27 -3.92
N SER A 223 -31.71 -11.25 -4.19
CA SER A 223 -32.12 -9.84 -4.21
C SER A 223 -32.96 -9.44 -5.43
N GLY A 224 -33.02 -10.29 -6.47
CA GLY A 224 -33.73 -9.99 -7.71
C GLY A 224 -33.00 -8.99 -8.64
N VAL A 225 -31.82 -8.49 -8.26
CA VAL A 225 -30.99 -7.61 -9.10
C VAL A 225 -30.21 -8.45 -10.12
N THR A 226 -30.22 -8.03 -11.39
CA THR A 226 -29.44 -8.68 -12.46
C THR A 226 -27.95 -8.60 -12.14
N SER A 227 -27.36 -9.73 -11.75
CA SER A 227 -25.94 -9.80 -11.40
C SER A 227 -25.08 -9.83 -12.66
N THR A 228 -24.05 -8.98 -12.70
CA THR A 228 -23.07 -9.00 -13.79
C THR A 228 -22.12 -10.20 -13.64
N PHE A 229 -21.48 -10.61 -14.74
CA PHE A 229 -20.47 -11.66 -14.71
C PHE A 229 -19.31 -11.32 -13.76
N GLU A 230 -18.87 -10.06 -13.74
CA GLU A 230 -17.78 -9.60 -12.87
C GLU A 230 -18.12 -9.76 -11.39
N THR A 231 -19.32 -9.32 -10.98
CA THR A 231 -19.79 -9.43 -9.60
C THR A 231 -19.87 -10.90 -9.16
N LEU A 232 -20.38 -11.78 -10.02
CA LEU A 232 -20.43 -13.22 -9.72
C LEU A 232 -19.04 -13.83 -9.62
N ALA A 233 -18.14 -13.49 -10.55
CA ALA A 233 -16.76 -13.98 -10.53
C ALA A 233 -16.02 -13.58 -9.25
N VAL A 234 -16.20 -12.34 -8.76
CA VAL A 234 -15.67 -11.87 -7.48
C VAL A 234 -16.08 -12.78 -6.32
N TYR A 235 -17.37 -13.07 -6.17
CA TYR A 235 -17.85 -13.93 -5.08
C TYR A 235 -17.33 -15.35 -5.19
N TRP A 236 -17.30 -15.92 -6.39
CA TRP A 236 -16.72 -17.24 -6.62
C TRP A 236 -15.24 -17.30 -6.24
N LEU A 237 -14.45 -16.30 -6.62
CA LEU A 237 -13.04 -16.22 -6.27
C LEU A 237 -12.82 -16.11 -4.76
N TRP A 238 -13.62 -15.30 -4.05
CA TRP A 238 -13.55 -15.22 -2.58
C TRP A 238 -13.93 -16.54 -1.89
N MET A 239 -15.00 -17.21 -2.36
CA MET A 239 -15.40 -18.51 -1.83
C MET A 239 -14.30 -19.56 -2.04
N ILE A 240 -13.74 -19.63 -3.25
CA ILE A 240 -12.62 -20.53 -3.58
C ILE A 240 -11.42 -20.23 -2.68
N LEU A 241 -11.07 -18.95 -2.52
CA LEU A 241 -9.95 -18.54 -1.69
C LEU A 241 -10.07 -19.08 -0.27
N PHE A 242 -11.12 -18.70 0.46
CA PHE A 242 -11.23 -19.06 1.88
C PHE A 242 -11.49 -20.55 2.09
N ALA A 243 -12.18 -21.22 1.17
CA ALA A 243 -12.32 -22.68 1.20
C ALA A 243 -10.97 -23.38 1.06
N VAL A 244 -10.13 -22.95 0.11
CA VAL A 244 -8.78 -23.48 -0.09
C VAL A 244 -7.88 -23.16 1.11
N LEU A 245 -7.93 -21.94 1.67
CA LEU A 245 -7.16 -21.60 2.88
C LEU A 245 -7.57 -22.46 4.08
N THR A 246 -8.87 -22.74 4.22
CA THR A 246 -9.40 -23.63 5.26
C THR A 246 -8.86 -25.05 5.08
N LEU A 247 -8.87 -25.57 3.85
CA LEU A 247 -8.35 -26.90 3.53
C LEU A 247 -6.83 -27.01 3.80
N ILE A 248 -6.05 -26.03 3.36
CA ILE A 248 -4.59 -25.99 3.61
C ILE A 248 -4.33 -25.97 5.12
N SER A 249 -5.05 -25.13 5.86
CA SER A 249 -4.90 -25.02 7.31
C SER A 249 -5.30 -26.32 8.01
N LEU A 250 -6.32 -27.03 7.51
CA LEU A 250 -6.72 -28.35 8.02
C LEU A 250 -5.62 -29.39 7.78
N THR A 251 -4.97 -29.38 6.61
CA THR A 251 -3.85 -30.28 6.34
C THR A 251 -2.65 -30.02 7.27
N HIS A 252 -2.34 -28.75 7.54
CA HIS A 252 -1.30 -28.38 8.50
C HIS A 252 -1.67 -28.71 9.95
N LEU A 253 -2.96 -28.69 10.29
CA LEU A 253 -3.44 -29.11 11.61
C LEU A 253 -3.26 -30.62 11.83
N VAL A 254 -3.53 -31.44 10.81
CA VAL A 254 -3.36 -32.91 10.88
C VAL A 254 -1.89 -33.33 10.74
N LYS A 255 -1.12 -32.66 9.88
CA LYS A 255 0.31 -32.91 9.64
C LYS A 255 1.10 -31.61 9.83
N PRO A 256 1.42 -31.24 11.08
CA PRO A 256 2.17 -30.01 11.34
C PRO A 256 3.62 -30.13 10.83
N PRO A 257 4.25 -29.00 10.45
CA PRO A 257 5.67 -28.95 10.13
C PRO A 257 6.55 -29.46 11.28
N ALA A 258 7.76 -29.90 10.96
CA ALA A 258 8.72 -30.37 11.97
C ALA A 258 9.03 -29.23 12.97
N PRO A 259 8.89 -29.48 14.29
CA PRO A 259 9.15 -28.46 15.29
C PRO A 259 10.63 -28.11 15.37
N LYS A 260 10.95 -26.82 15.46
CA LYS A 260 12.33 -26.32 15.63
C LYS A 260 12.81 -26.41 17.08
N LYS A 261 11.87 -26.40 18.04
CA LYS A 261 12.14 -26.48 19.48
C LYS A 261 11.15 -27.44 20.14
N GLU A 262 11.65 -28.24 21.08
CA GLU A 262 10.82 -29.10 21.93
C GLU A 262 10.14 -28.28 23.05
N GLY A 263 8.98 -28.74 23.51
CA GLY A 263 8.15 -28.07 24.51
C GLY A 263 7.05 -27.19 23.90
N GLY A 264 6.64 -26.14 24.64
CA GLY A 264 5.61 -25.18 24.22
C GLY A 264 4.62 -24.86 25.33
N SER A 265 4.08 -23.65 25.33
CA SER A 265 3.03 -23.23 26.28
C SER A 265 1.87 -22.64 25.49
N LEU A 266 0.64 -22.96 25.87
CA LEU A 266 -0.56 -22.51 25.16
C LEU A 266 -0.65 -20.97 25.08
N GLY A 267 -0.31 -20.26 26.15
CA GLY A 267 -0.31 -18.79 26.15
C GLY A 267 0.66 -18.17 25.14
N LEU A 268 1.87 -18.72 25.00
CA LEU A 268 2.83 -18.26 23.99
C LEU A 268 2.45 -18.71 22.56
N ALA A 269 1.72 -19.83 22.43
CA ALA A 269 1.27 -20.32 21.15
C ALA A 269 0.20 -19.40 20.53
N LEU A 270 -0.64 -18.76 21.35
CA LEU A 270 -1.58 -17.72 20.90
C LEU A 270 -0.86 -16.56 20.19
N LEU A 271 0.32 -16.15 20.68
CA LEU A 271 1.11 -15.11 20.02
C LEU A 271 1.62 -15.50 18.63
N SER A 272 1.58 -16.79 18.28
CA SER A 272 1.92 -17.24 16.92
C SER A 272 0.78 -17.20 15.93
N VAL A 273 -0.46 -17.03 16.39
CA VAL A 273 -1.62 -16.94 15.50
C VAL A 273 -1.50 -15.67 14.64
N PRO A 274 -1.76 -15.76 13.32
CA PRO A 274 -1.76 -14.59 12.45
C PRO A 274 -2.78 -13.54 12.88
N LEU A 275 -2.40 -12.26 12.77
CA LEU A 275 -3.26 -11.14 13.14
C LEU A 275 -4.59 -11.14 12.37
N TYR A 276 -4.55 -11.45 11.06
CA TYR A 276 -5.76 -11.52 10.24
C TYR A 276 -6.71 -12.62 10.72
N ALA A 277 -6.19 -13.75 11.24
CA ALA A 277 -7.01 -14.84 11.74
C ALA A 277 -7.74 -14.42 13.03
N TYR A 278 -7.07 -13.67 13.92
CA TYR A 278 -7.74 -13.05 15.07
C TYR A 278 -8.87 -12.13 14.65
N MET A 279 -8.62 -11.25 13.68
CA MET A 279 -9.62 -10.32 13.17
C MET A 279 -10.79 -11.07 12.49
N ALA A 280 -10.50 -12.09 11.69
CA ALA A 280 -11.50 -12.94 11.03
C ALA A 280 -12.39 -13.67 12.04
N ILE A 281 -11.82 -14.19 13.13
CA ILE A 281 -12.60 -14.85 14.17
C ILE A 281 -13.46 -13.84 14.92
N LEU A 282 -12.87 -12.74 15.39
CA LEU A 282 -13.58 -11.74 16.17
C LEU A 282 -14.73 -11.12 15.37
N THR A 283 -14.46 -10.65 14.15
CA THR A 283 -15.49 -10.06 13.27
C THR A 283 -16.52 -11.09 12.83
N GLY A 284 -16.11 -12.32 12.54
CA GLY A 284 -17.02 -13.39 12.13
C GLY A 284 -18.00 -13.76 13.25
N LEU A 285 -17.50 -13.96 14.46
CA LEU A 285 -18.35 -14.27 15.61
C LEU A 285 -19.31 -13.12 15.92
N MET A 286 -18.84 -11.87 15.92
CA MET A 286 -19.67 -10.72 16.22
C MET A 286 -20.75 -10.48 15.16
N PHE A 287 -20.39 -10.51 13.87
CA PHE A 287 -21.36 -10.32 12.80
C PHE A 287 -22.40 -11.44 12.74
N ILE A 288 -21.98 -12.70 12.87
CA ILE A 288 -22.90 -13.84 12.77
C ILE A 288 -23.77 -13.98 14.01
N PHE A 289 -23.20 -13.93 15.21
CA PHE A 289 -23.92 -14.28 16.43
C PHE A 289 -24.42 -13.09 17.24
N ALA A 290 -23.72 -11.95 17.23
CA ALA A 290 -24.12 -10.79 18.03
C ALA A 290 -25.02 -9.82 17.24
N MET A 291 -24.82 -9.69 15.92
CA MET A 291 -25.52 -8.72 15.08
C MET A 291 -26.54 -9.33 14.11
N ASP A 292 -26.67 -10.67 14.07
CA ASP A 292 -27.51 -11.41 13.10
C ASP A 292 -27.28 -10.98 11.64
N TYR A 293 -26.01 -10.69 11.31
CA TYR A 293 -25.57 -10.15 10.03
C TYR A 293 -24.48 -11.03 9.42
N PRO A 294 -24.81 -12.27 9.00
CA PRO A 294 -23.81 -13.27 8.64
C PRO A 294 -22.99 -12.92 7.39
N MET A 295 -23.50 -12.04 6.52
CA MET A 295 -22.82 -11.52 5.33
C MET A 295 -21.83 -10.38 5.62
N GLY A 296 -21.68 -9.96 6.88
CA GLY A 296 -20.92 -8.77 7.25
C GLY A 296 -19.45 -8.79 6.85
N GLN A 297 -18.73 -9.89 7.09
CA GLN A 297 -17.32 -9.96 6.69
C GLN A 297 -17.18 -9.91 5.17
N GLY A 298 -18.03 -10.63 4.43
CA GLY A 298 -18.03 -10.60 2.96
C GLY A 298 -18.25 -9.20 2.39
N ILE A 299 -19.13 -8.40 3.00
CA ILE A 299 -19.40 -7.03 2.54
C ILE A 299 -18.20 -6.11 2.76
N TYR A 300 -17.56 -6.17 3.93
CA TYR A 300 -16.39 -5.34 4.17
C TYR A 300 -15.15 -5.80 3.39
N LEU A 301 -15.04 -7.07 3.01
CA LEU A 301 -14.07 -7.51 2.00
C LEU A 301 -14.32 -6.83 0.63
N GLY A 302 -15.56 -6.43 0.35
CA GLY A 302 -15.92 -5.61 -0.81
C GLY A 302 -15.19 -4.26 -0.87
N GLN A 303 -14.73 -3.70 0.25
CA GLN A 303 -13.92 -2.47 0.23
C GLN A 303 -12.60 -2.64 -0.55
N LEU A 304 -12.04 -3.85 -0.60
CA LEU A 304 -10.89 -4.13 -1.47
C LEU A 304 -11.23 -3.94 -2.95
N THR A 305 -12.45 -4.30 -3.34
CA THR A 305 -12.91 -4.18 -4.73
C THR A 305 -13.24 -2.74 -5.09
N GLU A 306 -13.78 -1.97 -4.14
CA GLU A 306 -14.07 -0.55 -4.31
C GLU A 306 -12.78 0.28 -4.54
N PHE A 307 -11.72 -0.01 -3.77
CA PHE A 307 -10.44 0.67 -3.88
C PHE A 307 -9.38 -0.14 -4.66
N ALA A 308 -9.80 -0.95 -5.63
CA ALA A 308 -8.92 -1.92 -6.28
C ALA A 308 -7.66 -1.30 -6.89
N ASP A 309 -7.77 -0.09 -7.46
CA ASP A 309 -6.63 0.64 -8.04
C ASP A 309 -5.52 0.94 -7.01
N ILE A 310 -5.90 1.30 -5.77
CA ILE A 310 -4.94 1.58 -4.69
C ILE A 310 -4.21 0.29 -4.28
N PHE A 311 -4.92 -0.83 -4.15
CA PHE A 311 -4.31 -2.11 -3.78
C PHE A 311 -3.42 -2.69 -4.89
N LEU A 312 -3.79 -2.48 -6.16
CA LEU A 312 -2.92 -2.82 -7.30
C LEU A 312 -1.64 -1.98 -7.30
N LYS A 313 -1.75 -0.67 -7.06
CA LYS A 313 -0.59 0.22 -6.91
C LYS A 313 0.28 -0.16 -5.70
N LEU A 314 -0.34 -0.57 -4.58
CA LEU A 314 0.37 -1.08 -3.42
C LEU A 314 1.15 -2.36 -3.76
N ALA A 315 0.57 -3.28 -4.54
CA ALA A 315 1.28 -4.47 -4.98
C ALA A 315 2.48 -4.15 -5.88
N LEU A 316 2.37 -3.17 -6.78
CA LEU A 316 3.50 -2.66 -7.56
C LEU A 316 4.58 -2.04 -6.66
N PHE A 317 4.20 -1.35 -5.59
CA PHE A 317 5.14 -0.80 -4.62
C PHE A 317 5.84 -1.87 -3.76
N ILE A 318 5.12 -2.92 -3.33
CA ILE A 318 5.72 -4.10 -2.69
C ILE A 318 6.75 -4.70 -3.64
N TRP A 319 6.40 -4.86 -4.91
CA TRP A 319 7.30 -5.39 -5.92
C TRP A 319 8.52 -4.49 -6.15
N ALA A 320 8.33 -3.17 -6.21
CA ALA A 320 9.40 -2.18 -6.28
C ALA A 320 10.35 -2.32 -5.07
N GLY A 321 9.82 -2.41 -3.85
CA GLY A 321 10.63 -2.66 -2.66
C GLY A 321 11.48 -3.93 -2.77
N MET A 322 10.92 -5.03 -3.27
CA MET A 322 11.67 -6.28 -3.47
C MET A 322 12.66 -6.20 -4.64
N LEU A 323 12.37 -5.45 -5.70
CA LEU A 323 13.32 -5.19 -6.78
C LEU A 323 14.51 -4.36 -6.29
N LEU A 324 14.28 -3.40 -5.40
CA LEU A 324 15.32 -2.58 -4.77
C LEU A 324 16.36 -3.43 -4.02
N THR A 325 15.93 -4.51 -3.35
CA THR A 325 16.84 -5.48 -2.70
C THR A 325 17.77 -6.20 -3.68
N GLN A 326 17.41 -6.26 -4.97
CA GLN A 326 18.23 -6.89 -6.00
C GLN A 326 19.23 -5.91 -6.64
N THR A 327 19.22 -4.64 -6.22
CA THR A 327 20.12 -3.59 -6.67
C THR A 327 21.22 -3.31 -5.64
N ARG A 328 22.32 -2.70 -6.08
CA ARG A 328 23.42 -2.27 -5.20
C ARG A 328 23.28 -0.83 -4.70
N VAL A 329 22.15 -0.17 -4.99
CA VAL A 329 21.94 1.26 -4.71
C VAL A 329 22.11 1.58 -3.23
N MET A 330 21.57 0.74 -2.34
CA MET A 330 21.67 0.94 -0.90
C MET A 330 23.10 0.81 -0.39
N ASP A 331 23.83 -0.22 -0.82
CA ASP A 331 25.23 -0.40 -0.45
C ASP A 331 26.12 0.74 -0.95
N LEU A 332 25.87 1.22 -2.18
CA LEU A 332 26.60 2.35 -2.76
C LEU A 332 26.31 3.65 -2.02
N PHE A 333 25.05 3.90 -1.67
CA PHE A 333 24.66 5.05 -0.87
C PHE A 333 25.37 5.04 0.50
N LEU A 334 25.35 3.92 1.21
CA LEU A 334 26.07 3.77 2.48
C LEU A 334 27.58 3.91 2.29
N GLY A 335 28.12 3.43 1.16
CA GLY A 335 29.51 3.62 0.76
C GLY A 335 29.94 5.09 0.63
N ILE A 336 29.04 6.02 0.33
CA ILE A 336 29.31 7.47 0.35
C ILE A 336 29.57 7.97 1.77
N LEU A 337 28.89 7.39 2.77
CA LEU A 337 28.98 7.81 4.17
C LEU A 337 30.17 7.18 4.92
N ARG A 338 30.61 5.97 4.54
CA ARG A 338 31.70 5.23 5.22
C ARG A 338 33.01 6.03 5.42
N PRO A 339 33.53 6.82 4.46
CA PRO A 339 34.79 7.56 4.62
C PRO A 339 34.80 8.55 5.80
N TRP A 340 33.62 9.02 6.20
CA TRP A 340 33.46 9.97 7.31
C TRP A 340 33.67 9.33 8.70
N ASN A 341 33.63 7.99 8.80
CA ASN A 341 33.78 7.23 10.05
C ASN A 341 32.95 7.81 11.21
N LEU A 342 31.70 8.15 10.90
CA LEU A 342 30.78 8.83 11.80
C LEU A 342 30.54 8.02 13.08
N ALA A 343 30.19 8.71 14.17
CA ALA A 343 29.64 8.05 15.35
C ALA A 343 28.33 7.35 14.95
N PRO A 344 28.01 6.18 15.54
CA PRO A 344 26.80 5.43 15.21
C PRO A 344 25.54 6.30 15.16
N GLU A 345 25.35 7.16 16.15
CA GLU A 345 24.16 8.01 16.31
C GLU A 345 24.04 9.08 15.22
N THR A 346 25.17 9.64 14.79
CA THR A 346 25.20 10.60 13.69
C THR A 346 25.06 9.92 12.34
N LEU A 347 25.61 8.72 12.19
CA LEU A 347 25.48 7.90 10.99
C LEU A 347 24.02 7.49 10.80
N THR A 348 23.36 7.01 11.86
CA THR A 348 21.96 6.58 11.80
C THR A 348 21.02 7.72 11.49
N TRP A 349 21.26 8.92 12.04
CA TRP A 349 20.48 10.10 11.66
C TRP A 349 20.55 10.40 10.15
N LEU A 350 21.74 10.34 9.55
CA LEU A 350 21.91 10.51 8.10
C LEU A 350 21.28 9.37 7.30
N ILE A 351 21.43 8.12 7.76
CA ILE A 351 20.80 6.94 7.14
C ILE A 351 19.28 7.10 7.16
N LEU A 352 18.70 7.55 8.27
CA LEU A 352 17.25 7.72 8.41
C LEU A 352 16.70 8.83 7.50
N ILE A 353 17.40 9.97 7.39
CA ILE A 353 17.04 11.04 6.45
C ILE A 353 17.08 10.52 5.01
N ALA A 354 18.14 9.81 4.65
CA ALA A 354 18.29 9.29 3.31
C ALA A 354 17.32 8.14 3.01
N ALA A 355 17.00 7.31 4.00
CA ALA A 355 16.02 6.23 3.91
C ALA A 355 14.61 6.77 3.68
N ALA A 356 14.29 7.99 4.11
CA ALA A 356 12.97 8.57 3.93
C ALA A 356 12.55 8.68 2.44
N ILE A 357 13.52 8.92 1.54
CA ILE A 357 13.29 8.99 0.09
C ILE A 357 12.83 7.62 -0.48
N PRO A 358 13.63 6.54 -0.40
CA PRO A 358 13.21 5.22 -0.86
C PRO A 358 12.03 4.68 -0.05
N THR A 359 11.88 5.00 1.24
CA THR A 359 10.68 4.66 2.02
C THR A 359 9.42 5.23 1.39
N ALA A 360 9.41 6.54 1.06
CA ALA A 360 8.29 7.19 0.39
C ALA A 360 7.98 6.54 -0.96
N TYR A 361 9.02 6.15 -1.71
CA TYR A 361 8.89 5.49 -3.01
C TYR A 361 8.55 4.00 -2.93
N THR A 362 8.67 3.33 -1.79
CA THR A 362 8.14 1.97 -1.60
C THR A 362 6.69 1.96 -1.14
N GLY A 363 6.04 3.12 -1.01
CA GLY A 363 4.60 3.27 -0.79
C GLY A 363 4.08 2.83 0.58
N ALA A 364 4.83 2.06 1.36
CA ALA A 364 4.49 1.69 2.73
C ALA A 364 5.76 1.51 3.60
N SER A 365 5.71 2.08 4.81
CA SER A 365 6.75 2.00 5.86
C SER A 365 7.30 0.58 6.04
N GLY A 366 6.39 -0.40 6.12
CA GLY A 366 6.78 -1.79 6.38
C GLY A 366 7.57 -2.47 5.26
N ILE A 367 7.28 -2.15 3.99
CA ILE A 367 7.96 -2.78 2.85
C ILE A 367 9.43 -2.37 2.82
N PHE A 368 9.70 -1.09 3.10
CA PHE A 368 11.07 -0.61 3.20
C PHE A 368 11.84 -1.29 4.33
N VAL A 369 11.22 -1.46 5.50
CA VAL A 369 11.83 -2.18 6.63
C VAL A 369 12.17 -3.63 6.25
N ILE A 370 11.28 -4.31 5.51
CA ILE A 370 11.56 -5.66 5.01
C ILE A 370 12.73 -5.66 4.03
N ALA A 371 12.75 -4.70 3.10
CA ALA A 371 13.70 -4.65 2.00
C ALA A 371 15.11 -4.21 2.43
N ALA A 372 15.19 -3.17 3.26
CA ALA A 372 16.45 -2.50 3.65
C ALA A 372 16.83 -2.70 5.12
N GLY A 373 15.92 -3.21 5.97
CA GLY A 373 16.14 -3.31 7.41
C GLY A 373 17.36 -4.15 7.79
N ALA A 374 17.64 -5.23 7.06
CA ALA A 374 18.82 -6.08 7.22
C ALA A 374 20.12 -5.33 6.87
N ILE A 375 20.11 -4.56 5.78
CA ILE A 375 21.26 -3.78 5.31
C ILE A 375 21.56 -2.65 6.31
N ILE A 376 20.52 -1.94 6.76
CA ILE A 376 20.63 -0.89 7.77
C ILE A 376 21.16 -1.48 9.09
N TYR A 377 20.61 -2.61 9.56
CA TYR A 377 21.07 -3.27 10.77
C TYR A 377 22.57 -3.62 10.68
N LYS A 378 22.99 -4.23 9.55
CA LYS A 378 24.39 -4.57 9.28
C LYS A 378 25.29 -3.34 9.32
N GLU A 379 24.92 -2.27 8.62
CA GLU A 379 25.76 -1.07 8.53
C GLU A 379 25.87 -0.34 9.88
N VAL A 380 24.75 -0.20 10.58
CA VAL A 380 24.72 0.43 11.90
C VAL A 380 25.54 -0.40 12.89
N TRP A 381 25.41 -1.72 12.89
CA TRP A 381 26.24 -2.57 13.75
C TRP A 381 27.72 -2.47 13.39
N ASN A 382 28.08 -2.49 12.11
CA ASN A 382 29.47 -2.34 11.63
C ASN A 382 30.10 -0.97 11.93
N SER A 383 29.30 0.05 12.25
CA SER A 383 29.81 1.35 12.72
C SER A 383 30.29 1.34 14.18
N GLY A 384 30.00 0.25 14.92
CA GLY A 384 30.28 0.10 16.36
C GLY A 384 29.04 0.26 17.25
N ALA A 385 27.84 0.29 16.68
CA ALA A 385 26.61 0.41 17.45
C ALA A 385 26.28 -0.86 18.25
N ARG A 386 25.45 -0.72 19.27
CA ARG A 386 24.83 -1.85 19.99
C ARG A 386 23.81 -2.54 19.07
N ARG A 387 23.69 -3.87 19.14
CA ARG A 387 22.73 -4.61 18.31
C ARG A 387 21.27 -4.21 18.57
N GLN A 388 20.91 -3.95 19.83
CA GLN A 388 19.57 -3.45 20.18
C GLN A 388 19.28 -2.08 19.56
N TYR A 389 20.26 -1.18 19.56
CA TYR A 389 20.19 0.10 18.88
C TYR A 389 20.04 -0.07 17.36
N ALA A 390 20.83 -0.93 16.73
CA ALA A 390 20.71 -1.22 15.30
C ALA A 390 19.31 -1.76 14.93
N LEU A 391 18.73 -2.65 15.76
CA LEU A 391 17.36 -3.14 15.56
C LEU A 391 16.30 -2.05 15.72
N ALA A 392 16.46 -1.11 16.67
CA ALA A 392 15.58 0.05 16.78
C ALA A 392 15.62 0.90 15.52
N VAL A 393 16.82 1.25 15.06
CA VAL A 393 17.00 2.12 13.88
C VAL A 393 16.45 1.47 12.62
N SER A 394 16.66 0.16 12.43
CA SER A 394 16.05 -0.56 11.31
C SER A 394 14.52 -0.48 11.35
N ALA A 395 13.89 -0.62 12.52
CA ALA A 395 12.44 -0.47 12.66
C ALA A 395 11.94 0.95 12.39
N MET A 396 12.70 1.96 12.82
CA MET A 396 12.35 3.38 12.61
C MET A 396 12.58 3.88 11.18
N SER A 397 13.42 3.19 10.40
CA SER A 397 13.73 3.59 9.01
C SER A 397 12.53 3.59 8.07
N GLY A 398 11.53 2.75 8.35
CA GLY A 398 10.24 2.77 7.63
C GLY A 398 9.34 3.94 8.02
N SER A 399 9.45 4.45 9.24
CA SER A 399 8.49 5.42 9.78
C SER A 399 8.68 6.85 9.30
N LEU A 400 9.94 7.27 9.09
CA LEU A 400 10.25 8.67 8.76
C LEU A 400 9.80 9.08 7.34
N GLY A 401 9.64 8.13 6.42
CA GLY A 401 9.29 8.43 5.02
C GLY A 401 7.80 8.57 4.72
N VAL A 402 6.90 8.20 5.66
CA VAL A 402 5.44 8.11 5.39
C VAL A 402 4.80 9.48 5.14
N VAL A 403 5.40 10.55 5.65
CA VAL A 403 4.91 11.92 5.49
C VAL A 403 5.47 12.63 4.24
N ILE A 404 6.26 11.93 3.41
CA ILE A 404 6.90 12.47 2.20
C ILE A 404 6.21 11.93 0.93
N ARG A 405 6.18 12.73 -0.14
CA ARG A 405 5.73 12.31 -1.48
C ARG A 405 6.65 11.20 -2.02
N PRO A 406 6.13 10.13 -2.65
CA PRO A 406 4.75 9.78 -2.99
C PRO A 406 4.13 8.68 -2.10
N CYS A 407 3.86 8.95 -0.82
CA CYS A 407 3.27 7.94 0.07
C CYS A 407 1.79 7.62 -0.26
N LEU A 408 1.44 6.33 -0.46
CA LEU A 408 0.05 5.90 -0.71
C LEU A 408 -0.89 6.15 0.47
N LEU A 409 -0.38 6.13 1.71
CA LEU A 409 -1.22 6.32 2.89
C LEU A 409 -1.86 7.71 2.90
N VAL A 410 -1.09 8.73 2.52
CA VAL A 410 -1.58 10.12 2.41
C VAL A 410 -2.61 10.26 1.28
N ILE A 411 -2.42 9.54 0.17
CA ILE A 411 -3.43 9.49 -0.90
C ILE A 411 -4.73 8.91 -0.39
N LEU A 412 -4.67 7.77 0.31
CA LEU A 412 -5.86 7.14 0.87
C LEU A 412 -6.61 8.10 1.78
N ILE A 413 -5.90 8.83 2.65
CA ILE A 413 -6.49 9.86 3.51
C ILE A 413 -7.23 10.91 2.65
N SER A 414 -6.57 11.45 1.63
CA SER A 414 -7.19 12.46 0.76
C SER A 414 -8.36 11.94 -0.07
N MET A 415 -8.42 10.64 -0.36
CA MET A 415 -9.55 10.02 -1.04
C MET A 415 -10.74 9.83 -0.11
N LEU A 416 -10.49 9.31 1.09
CA LEU A 416 -11.55 9.08 2.09
C LEU A 416 -12.10 10.38 2.65
N ASP A 417 -11.27 11.42 2.80
CA ASP A 417 -11.64 12.73 3.34
C ASP A 417 -11.48 13.85 2.31
N SER A 418 -11.88 13.57 1.07
CA SER A 418 -11.75 14.48 -0.08
C SER A 418 -12.50 15.81 0.05
N ARG A 419 -13.41 15.92 1.04
CA ARG A 419 -14.15 17.16 1.32
C ARG A 419 -13.35 18.16 2.15
N HIS A 420 -12.40 17.69 2.97
CA HIS A 420 -11.73 18.53 3.96
C HIS A 420 -10.21 18.67 3.74
N VAL A 421 -9.57 17.70 3.08
CA VAL A 421 -8.10 17.70 2.90
C VAL A 421 -7.66 17.25 1.51
N THR A 422 -6.59 17.85 1.02
CA THR A 422 -5.92 17.45 -0.24
C THR A 422 -4.55 16.80 0.03
N SER A 423 -4.09 15.93 -0.89
CA SER A 423 -2.76 15.28 -0.75
C SER A 423 -1.63 16.31 -0.68
N ASP A 424 -1.70 17.36 -1.50
CA ASP A 424 -0.72 18.45 -1.54
C ASP A 424 -0.56 19.13 -0.19
N GLU A 425 -1.67 19.47 0.47
CA GLU A 425 -1.66 20.12 1.79
C GLU A 425 -1.06 19.21 2.87
N LEU A 426 -1.42 17.92 2.86
CA LEU A 426 -0.89 16.94 3.81
C LEU A 426 0.62 16.75 3.64
N PHE A 427 1.12 16.66 2.40
CA PHE A 427 2.56 16.55 2.14
C PHE A 427 3.32 17.83 2.50
N ASN A 428 2.73 19.00 2.24
CA ASN A 428 3.34 20.28 2.58
C ASN A 428 3.51 20.45 4.10
N HIS A 429 2.59 19.92 4.91
CA HIS A 429 2.74 19.92 6.37
C HIS A 429 3.59 18.75 6.87
N GLY A 430 3.51 17.61 6.19
CA GLY A 430 4.29 16.41 6.47
C GLY A 430 5.80 16.64 6.47
N ILE A 431 6.32 17.55 5.63
CA ILE A 431 7.75 17.89 5.64
C ILE A 431 8.23 18.49 6.97
N TYR A 432 7.38 19.26 7.67
CA TYR A 432 7.72 19.79 8.99
C TYR A 432 7.78 18.68 10.04
N VAL A 433 6.82 17.75 9.97
CA VAL A 433 6.79 16.56 10.83
C VAL A 433 8.02 15.68 10.59
N PHE A 434 8.44 15.50 9.34
CA PHE A 434 9.65 14.78 8.98
C PHE A 434 10.89 15.39 9.64
N TRP A 435 11.12 16.69 9.46
CA TRP A 435 12.29 17.33 10.05
C TRP A 435 12.24 17.34 11.57
N LEU A 436 11.06 17.58 12.16
CA LEU A 436 10.85 17.53 13.60
C LEU A 436 11.26 16.16 14.15
N THR A 437 10.69 15.08 13.62
CA THR A 437 10.99 13.71 14.06
C THR A 437 12.46 13.34 13.85
N ALA A 438 13.07 13.76 12.73
CA ALA A 438 14.50 13.56 12.47
C ALA A 438 15.39 14.29 13.50
N PHE A 439 15.07 15.52 13.87
CA PHE A 439 15.85 16.27 14.87
C PHE A 439 15.62 15.76 16.29
N VAL A 440 14.40 15.36 16.64
CA VAL A 440 14.11 14.69 17.91
C VAL A 440 14.89 13.37 18.00
N PHE A 441 14.95 12.58 16.92
CA PHE A 441 15.78 11.38 16.85
C PHE A 441 17.25 11.69 17.16
N LEU A 442 17.83 12.68 16.48
CA LEU A 442 19.21 13.08 16.70
C LEU A 442 19.45 13.50 18.15
N GLY A 443 18.57 14.35 18.69
CA GLY A 443 18.66 14.85 20.06
C GLY A 443 18.64 13.70 21.09
N VAL A 444 17.64 12.83 21.00
CA VAL A 444 17.50 11.66 21.89
C VAL A 444 18.70 10.72 21.73
N SER A 445 19.09 10.40 20.50
CA SER A 445 20.19 9.47 20.25
C SER A 445 21.52 9.99 20.80
N LEU A 446 21.82 11.29 20.66
CA LEU A 446 23.05 11.90 21.19
C LEU A 446 23.07 12.00 22.73
N MET A 447 21.91 12.03 23.39
CA MET A 447 21.85 11.99 24.86
C MET A 447 22.34 10.65 25.42
N PHE A 448 22.18 9.55 24.67
CA PHE A 448 22.56 8.20 25.07
C PHE A 448 23.80 7.65 24.34
N ALA A 449 24.51 8.51 23.61
CA ALA A 449 25.73 8.16 22.88
C ALA A 449 26.93 8.02 23.83
N ASP A 450 27.66 6.90 23.72
CA ASP A 450 28.87 6.65 24.52
C ASP A 450 30.04 7.55 24.06
N GLN A 451 30.16 7.79 22.75
CA GLN A 451 31.12 8.73 22.16
C GLN A 451 30.38 9.76 21.31
N LYS A 452 30.31 10.99 21.82
CA LYS A 452 29.66 12.10 21.11
C LYS A 452 30.54 12.52 19.92
N PHE A 453 29.99 12.40 18.71
CA PHE A 453 30.58 12.91 17.45
C PHE A 453 32.02 12.44 17.16
N ARG A 454 32.17 11.23 16.61
CA ARG A 454 33.39 10.75 15.95
C ARG A 454 33.31 11.12 14.47
N ILE A 455 34.21 11.97 13.96
CA ILE A 455 34.21 12.38 12.53
C ILE A 455 35.66 12.44 12.04
N ASN A 456 35.95 11.76 10.92
CA ASN A 456 37.25 11.87 10.26
C ASN A 456 37.46 13.28 9.67
N SER A 457 38.72 13.73 9.57
CA SER A 457 39.03 15.04 8.96
C SER A 457 38.47 15.14 7.53
N PRO A 458 37.84 16.26 7.15
CA PRO A 458 37.31 16.48 5.79
C PRO A 458 38.35 16.24 4.68
N LYS A 459 39.65 16.45 4.98
CA LYS A 459 40.76 16.22 4.04
C LYS A 459 40.89 14.76 3.60
N VAL A 460 40.44 13.80 4.42
CA VAL A 460 40.47 12.35 4.11
C VAL A 460 39.08 11.87 3.67
N ALA A 461 38.03 12.37 4.33
CA ALA A 461 36.66 11.93 4.08
C ALA A 461 36.12 12.40 2.71
N VAL A 462 36.36 13.66 2.32
CA VAL A 462 35.81 14.23 1.07
C VAL A 462 36.36 13.54 -0.18
N PRO A 463 37.68 13.29 -0.33
CA PRO A 463 38.18 12.53 -1.48
C PRO A 463 37.62 11.10 -1.55
N GLY A 464 37.43 10.45 -0.41
CA GLY A 464 36.78 9.12 -0.34
C GLY A 464 35.33 9.16 -0.77
N MET A 465 34.57 10.17 -0.30
CA MET A 465 33.17 10.40 -0.64
C MET A 465 32.98 10.65 -2.14
N ILE A 466 33.82 11.49 -2.76
CA ILE A 466 33.76 11.77 -4.19
C ILE A 466 34.03 10.51 -5.01
N LYS A 467 35.03 9.70 -4.61
CA LYS A 467 35.30 8.41 -5.26
C LYS A 467 34.11 7.46 -5.14
N ALA A 468 33.43 7.45 -4.00
CA ALA A 468 32.23 6.65 -3.76
C ALA A 468 30.98 7.17 -4.52
N LEU A 469 30.97 8.44 -4.95
CA LEU A 469 29.87 9.02 -5.73
C LEU A 469 29.91 8.58 -7.20
N ILE A 470 31.09 8.28 -7.76
CA ILE A 470 31.25 7.90 -9.18
C ILE A 470 30.38 6.68 -9.56
N PRO A 471 30.37 5.57 -8.79
CA PRO A 471 29.50 4.43 -9.07
C PRO A 471 28.00 4.72 -8.96
N VAL A 472 27.59 5.82 -8.33
CA VAL A 472 26.17 6.20 -8.18
C VAL A 472 25.63 6.94 -9.41
N ILE A 473 26.51 7.59 -10.19
CA ILE A 473 26.14 8.38 -11.38
C ILE A 473 25.25 7.60 -12.37
N PRO A 474 25.56 6.33 -12.75
CA PRO A 474 24.72 5.59 -13.68
C PRO A 474 23.27 5.43 -13.22
N TYR A 475 23.03 5.21 -11.92
CA TYR A 475 21.68 5.08 -11.37
C TYR A 475 20.91 6.41 -11.44
N VAL A 476 21.58 7.52 -11.12
CA VAL A 476 21.00 8.87 -11.27
C VAL A 476 20.65 9.16 -12.73
N LEU A 477 21.54 8.83 -13.67
CA LEU A 477 21.28 9.01 -15.10
C LEU A 477 20.12 8.15 -15.60
N ILE A 478 20.02 6.88 -15.16
CA ILE A 478 18.89 6.01 -15.48
C ILE A 478 17.58 6.60 -14.95
N THR A 479 17.55 7.06 -13.71
CA THR A 479 16.36 7.71 -13.12
C THR A 479 15.96 8.95 -13.90
N ILE A 480 16.91 9.85 -14.19
CA ILE A 480 16.64 11.07 -14.98
C ILE A 480 16.13 10.69 -16.37
N ALA A 481 16.72 9.69 -17.03
CA ALA A 481 16.30 9.25 -18.35
C ALA A 481 14.86 8.71 -18.35
N VAL A 482 14.50 7.83 -17.40
CA VAL A 482 13.15 7.29 -17.31
C VAL A 482 12.15 8.40 -16.98
N ILE A 483 12.44 9.27 -16.00
CA ILE A 483 11.56 10.40 -15.67
C ILE A 483 11.41 11.34 -16.86
N ALA A 484 12.48 11.61 -17.61
CA ALA A 484 12.43 12.45 -18.81
C ALA A 484 11.57 11.83 -19.91
N ILE A 485 11.64 10.51 -20.13
CA ILE A 485 10.81 9.80 -21.11
C ILE A 485 9.32 9.97 -20.76
N TYR A 486 8.93 9.78 -19.51
CA TYR A 486 7.54 9.98 -19.11
C TYR A 486 7.12 11.44 -19.13
N ARG A 487 7.98 12.36 -18.68
CA ARG A 487 7.65 13.79 -18.61
C ARG A 487 7.51 14.41 -20.00
N TYR A 488 8.43 14.13 -20.92
CA TYR A 488 8.42 14.73 -22.26
C TYR A 488 7.66 13.88 -23.27
N GLY A 489 7.66 12.55 -23.12
CA GLY A 489 6.94 11.65 -24.02
C GLY A 489 5.45 11.53 -23.68
N LEU A 490 5.09 11.49 -22.39
CA LEU A 490 3.71 11.23 -21.94
C LEU A 490 3.05 12.45 -21.25
N ASP A 491 3.75 13.58 -21.11
CA ASP A 491 3.28 14.75 -20.33
C ASP A 491 2.83 14.37 -18.91
N THR A 492 3.50 13.37 -18.34
CA THR A 492 3.21 12.80 -17.03
C THR A 492 4.34 13.15 -16.07
N LYS A 493 4.00 13.84 -14.98
CA LYS A 493 4.95 14.13 -13.89
C LYS A 493 5.03 12.93 -12.97
N MET A 494 6.19 12.73 -12.32
CA MET A 494 6.32 11.75 -11.25
C MET A 494 5.68 12.34 -9.98
N ASP A 495 4.50 11.82 -9.67
CA ASP A 495 3.68 12.19 -8.53
C ASP A 495 3.17 10.92 -7.83
N GLU A 496 2.34 11.10 -6.82
CA GLU A 496 1.83 10.00 -6.01
C GLU A 496 0.90 9.02 -6.74
N PHE A 497 0.28 9.44 -7.85
CA PHE A 497 -0.57 8.59 -8.67
C PHE A 497 0.21 7.77 -9.69
N THR A 498 1.33 8.31 -10.18
CA THR A 498 2.14 7.78 -11.28
C THR A 498 3.39 7.03 -10.81
N ALA A 499 3.92 7.38 -9.63
CA ALA A 499 5.08 6.74 -9.01
C ALA A 499 4.96 5.20 -8.89
N PRO A 500 3.81 4.60 -8.49
CA PRO A 500 3.69 3.13 -8.40
C PRO A 500 3.96 2.42 -9.74
N VAL A 501 3.73 3.11 -10.86
CA VAL A 501 3.97 2.58 -12.21
C VAL A 501 5.40 2.89 -12.65
N MET A 502 5.90 4.11 -12.43
CA MET A 502 7.24 4.51 -12.89
C MET A 502 8.38 3.79 -12.17
N LEU A 503 8.24 3.56 -10.85
CA LEU A 503 9.32 3.02 -10.03
C LEU A 503 9.72 1.58 -10.37
N PRO A 504 8.78 0.64 -10.59
CA PRO A 504 9.13 -0.66 -11.13
C PRO A 504 9.98 -0.56 -12.41
N PHE A 505 9.70 0.37 -13.34
CA PHE A 505 10.54 0.56 -14.53
C PHE A 505 11.95 1.05 -14.18
N ILE A 506 12.07 2.04 -13.28
CA ILE A 506 13.38 2.55 -12.82
C ILE A 506 14.18 1.41 -12.18
N LEU A 507 13.56 0.63 -11.30
CA LEU A 507 14.23 -0.45 -10.58
C LEU A 507 14.53 -1.65 -11.47
N LEU A 508 13.68 -1.98 -12.44
CA LEU A 508 14.00 -2.98 -13.47
C LEU A 508 15.21 -2.53 -14.29
N ALA A 509 15.29 -1.25 -14.65
CA ALA A 509 16.46 -0.69 -15.34
C ALA A 509 17.71 -0.73 -14.46
N TYR A 510 17.59 -0.49 -13.15
CA TYR A 510 18.69 -0.65 -12.19
C TYR A 510 19.17 -2.09 -12.10
N VAL A 511 18.26 -3.06 -11.93
CA VAL A 511 18.60 -4.48 -11.88
C VAL A 511 19.24 -4.92 -13.20
N LEU A 512 18.73 -4.46 -14.33
CA LEU A 512 19.29 -4.73 -15.66
C LEU A 512 20.73 -4.19 -15.76
N PHE A 513 20.95 -2.93 -15.38
CA PHE A 513 22.27 -2.33 -15.34
C PHE A 513 23.21 -3.09 -14.39
N ASP A 514 22.72 -3.46 -13.20
CA ASP A 514 23.48 -4.16 -12.18
C ASP A 514 23.94 -5.56 -12.62
N LYS A 515 23.10 -6.27 -13.37
CA LYS A 515 23.45 -7.63 -13.82
C LYS A 515 24.25 -7.66 -15.12
N ILE A 516 24.22 -6.60 -15.93
CA ILE A 516 24.92 -6.57 -17.22
C ILE A 516 26.26 -5.83 -17.15
N PHE A 517 26.32 -4.65 -16.53
CA PHE A 517 27.45 -3.72 -16.66
C PHE A 517 28.26 -3.55 -15.37
N ALA A 518 27.60 -3.70 -14.23
CA ALA A 518 28.08 -3.33 -12.91
C ALA A 518 29.25 -4.17 -12.38
N HIS A 519 29.37 -5.45 -12.78
CA HIS A 519 30.55 -6.27 -12.47
C HIS A 519 31.81 -5.76 -13.16
N LYS A 520 31.70 -4.96 -14.23
CA LYS A 520 32.84 -4.33 -14.92
C LYS A 520 33.26 -3.01 -14.31
N ILE A 521 32.39 -2.36 -13.52
CA ILE A 521 32.60 -1.02 -12.95
C ILE A 521 33.24 -1.10 -11.55
N ASN A 522 33.18 -2.25 -10.86
CA ASN A 522 33.80 -2.45 -9.54
C ASN A 522 35.15 -3.15 -9.61
N THR A 523 36.25 -2.40 -9.43
CA THR A 523 37.62 -2.93 -9.28
C THR A 523 38.40 -2.34 -8.11
N GLN A 524 37.76 -2.01 -6.98
CA GLN A 524 38.50 -1.89 -5.71
C GLN A 524 37.68 -2.43 -4.52
N PRO A 525 38.11 -3.53 -3.87
CA PRO A 525 37.56 -3.91 -2.57
C PRO A 525 37.85 -2.77 -1.60
N GLN A 526 36.79 -2.11 -1.12
CA GLN A 526 36.92 -1.19 0.01
C GLN A 526 37.46 -1.98 1.21
N PRO A 527 38.44 -1.46 1.96
CA PRO A 527 38.96 -2.15 3.13
C PRO A 527 37.82 -2.38 4.11
N VAL A 528 37.47 -3.65 4.32
CA VAL A 528 36.50 -4.06 5.33
C VAL A 528 37.08 -3.61 6.67
N SER A 529 36.30 -2.88 7.47
CA SER A 529 36.78 -2.46 8.79
C SER A 529 37.08 -3.71 9.63
N ALA A 530 38.13 -3.67 10.45
CA ALA A 530 38.49 -4.79 11.33
C ALA A 530 37.30 -5.27 12.18
N LEU A 531 36.43 -4.32 12.57
CA LEU A 531 35.19 -4.58 13.29
C LEU A 531 34.19 -5.41 12.46
N ALA A 532 34.03 -5.11 11.17
CA ALA A 532 33.12 -5.85 10.30
C ALA A 532 33.59 -7.30 10.07
N GLU A 533 34.90 -7.54 10.02
CA GLU A 533 35.45 -8.91 9.99
C GLU A 533 35.21 -9.66 11.31
N GLU A 534 35.33 -8.97 12.45
CA GLU A 534 35.04 -9.56 13.76
C GLU A 534 33.56 -9.94 13.90
N HIS A 535 32.65 -9.05 13.51
CA HIS A 535 31.21 -9.33 13.49
C HIS A 535 30.86 -10.48 12.55
N ALA A 536 31.52 -10.59 11.40
CA ALA A 536 31.36 -11.73 10.49
C ALA A 536 31.81 -13.06 11.13
N LYS A 537 32.80 -13.06 12.04
CA LYS A 537 33.16 -14.28 12.78
C LYS A 537 32.12 -14.64 13.84
N GLN A 538 31.45 -13.63 14.42
CA GLN A 538 30.52 -13.81 15.54
C GLN A 538 29.10 -14.19 15.11
N SER A 539 28.62 -13.75 13.94
CA SER A 539 27.25 -13.97 13.49
C SER A 539 27.17 -14.68 12.13
N ALA A 540 26.30 -15.68 12.02
CA ALA A 540 25.98 -16.32 10.74
C ALA A 540 25.30 -15.35 9.76
N PHE A 541 24.39 -14.50 10.26
CA PHE A 541 23.75 -13.44 9.49
C PHE A 541 24.79 -12.51 8.84
N MET A 542 25.81 -12.11 9.61
CA MET A 542 26.88 -11.24 9.10
C MET A 542 27.72 -11.93 8.03
N ARG A 543 27.92 -13.25 8.07
CA ARG A 543 28.66 -13.98 7.00
C ARG A 543 27.88 -14.04 5.70
N GLU A 544 26.59 -14.35 5.79
CA GLU A 544 25.70 -14.41 4.62
C GLU A 544 25.60 -13.05 3.93
N HIS A 545 25.53 -11.96 4.70
CA HIS A 545 25.44 -10.61 4.17
C HIS A 545 26.81 -9.94 3.92
N SER A 546 27.93 -10.58 4.31
CA SER A 546 29.36 -10.22 4.16
C SER A 546 29.80 -9.52 2.89
N ALA A 547 30.03 -10.31 1.85
CA ALA A 547 30.75 -9.93 0.64
C ALA A 547 30.48 -10.89 -0.53
N ASN A 548 29.62 -11.90 -0.33
CA ASN A 548 29.30 -12.97 -1.27
C ASN A 548 27.79 -13.21 -1.34
N ASP A 549 27.02 -12.12 -1.29
CA ASP A 549 25.57 -12.21 -1.33
C ASP A 549 25.12 -12.93 -2.61
N GLU A 550 24.30 -13.96 -2.48
CA GLU A 550 23.76 -14.74 -3.61
C GLU A 550 23.02 -13.83 -4.60
N SER A 551 22.51 -12.69 -4.13
CA SER A 551 21.92 -11.65 -4.96
C SER A 551 22.85 -11.22 -6.11
N ASN A 552 24.17 -11.14 -5.89
CA ASN A 552 25.17 -10.77 -6.89
C ASN A 552 25.45 -11.88 -7.92
N ARG A 553 25.05 -13.13 -7.66
CA ARG A 553 25.22 -14.28 -8.56
C ARG A 553 24.02 -14.51 -9.48
N ARG A 554 22.84 -13.95 -9.15
CA ARG A 554 21.61 -14.14 -9.96
C ARG A 554 21.65 -13.28 -11.22
N GLY A 555 21.43 -13.89 -12.38
CA GLY A 555 21.18 -13.16 -13.63
C GLY A 555 19.87 -12.35 -13.58
N PHE A 556 19.65 -11.46 -14.56
CA PHE A 556 18.50 -10.54 -14.60
C PHE A 556 17.15 -11.24 -14.36
N GLY A 557 16.86 -12.31 -15.10
CA GLY A 557 15.62 -13.08 -14.93
C GLY A 557 15.53 -13.79 -13.57
N GLY A 558 16.65 -14.24 -13.02
CA GLY A 558 16.70 -14.84 -11.68
C GLY A 558 16.43 -13.82 -10.57
N ALA A 559 16.94 -12.60 -10.72
CA ALA A 559 16.67 -11.50 -9.81
C ALA A 559 15.19 -11.08 -9.82
N ILE A 560 14.58 -10.95 -11.01
CA ILE A 560 13.15 -10.65 -11.13
C ILE A 560 12.28 -11.76 -10.52
N ARG A 561 12.58 -13.02 -10.82
CA ARG A 561 11.86 -14.15 -10.23
C ARG A 561 11.97 -14.18 -8.71
N PHE A 562 13.16 -13.97 -8.17
CA PHE A 562 13.37 -13.92 -6.72
C PHE A 562 12.59 -12.76 -6.08
N ALA A 563 12.73 -11.54 -6.62
CA ALA A 563 12.00 -10.37 -6.13
C ALA A 563 10.49 -10.61 -6.15
N THR A 564 10.00 -11.26 -7.20
CA THR A 564 8.58 -11.60 -7.34
C THR A 564 8.16 -12.69 -6.35
N ALA A 565 8.97 -13.73 -6.15
CA ALA A 565 8.67 -14.82 -5.22
C ALA A 565 8.55 -14.35 -3.77
N GLU A 566 9.40 -13.40 -3.35
CA GLU A 566 9.29 -12.74 -2.04
C GLU A 566 8.06 -11.81 -1.99
N THR A 567 7.83 -11.05 -3.07
CA THR A 567 6.65 -10.18 -3.22
C THR A 567 5.34 -10.96 -3.04
N VAL A 568 5.22 -12.19 -3.58
CA VAL A 568 4.03 -13.04 -3.41
C VAL A 568 3.67 -13.24 -1.94
N GLY A 569 4.67 -13.53 -1.09
CA GLY A 569 4.43 -13.74 0.34
C GLY A 569 3.95 -12.46 1.04
N HIS A 570 4.56 -11.32 0.71
CA HIS A 570 4.20 -10.03 1.31
C HIS A 570 2.84 -9.52 0.84
N ILE A 571 2.51 -9.62 -0.45
CA ILE A 571 1.18 -9.28 -0.99
C ILE A 571 0.11 -10.12 -0.28
N GLY A 572 0.30 -11.44 -0.19
CA GLY A 572 -0.68 -12.34 0.39
C GLY A 572 -0.93 -12.09 1.87
N ALA A 573 0.13 -11.81 2.63
CA ALA A 573 0.02 -11.53 4.06
C ALA A 573 -0.51 -10.11 4.35
N LEU A 574 -0.05 -9.09 3.61
CA LEU A 574 -0.45 -7.70 3.83
C LEU A 574 -1.87 -7.40 3.33
N ILE A 575 -2.22 -7.79 2.10
CA ILE A 575 -3.53 -7.44 1.53
C ILE A 575 -4.66 -8.15 2.30
N ILE A 576 -4.50 -9.42 2.68
CA ILE A 576 -5.49 -10.10 3.54
C ILE A 576 -5.60 -9.43 4.90
N LEU A 577 -4.47 -9.07 5.52
CA LEU A 577 -4.49 -8.36 6.80
C LEU A 577 -5.29 -7.05 6.68
N MET A 578 -5.00 -6.25 5.65
CA MET A 578 -5.71 -4.98 5.38
C MET A 578 -7.22 -5.21 5.12
N ALA A 579 -7.57 -6.26 4.38
CA ALA A 579 -8.97 -6.62 4.10
C ALA A 579 -9.74 -6.95 5.39
N LEU A 580 -9.10 -7.69 6.30
CA LEU A 580 -9.70 -8.05 7.58
C LEU A 580 -9.70 -6.88 8.56
N SER A 581 -8.75 -5.95 8.46
CA SER A 581 -8.78 -4.70 9.21
C SER A 581 -9.92 -3.80 8.75
N ALA A 582 -10.25 -3.76 7.45
CA ALA A 582 -11.45 -3.12 6.93
C ALA A 582 -12.73 -3.74 7.52
N SER A 583 -12.80 -5.08 7.62
CA SER A 583 -13.89 -5.79 8.32
C SER A 583 -13.97 -5.42 9.80
N MET A 584 -12.83 -5.27 10.48
CA MET A 584 -12.79 -4.82 11.87
C MET A 584 -13.25 -3.36 12.02
N ALA A 585 -12.82 -2.48 11.11
CA ALA A 585 -13.25 -1.10 11.08
C ALA A 585 -14.77 -0.99 10.92
N GLY A 586 -15.32 -1.77 9.99
CA GLY A 586 -16.75 -1.91 9.78
C GLY A 586 -17.52 -2.45 10.99
N LEU A 587 -16.93 -3.40 11.71
CA LEU A 587 -17.50 -3.90 12.97
C LEU A 587 -17.60 -2.77 14.00
N ILE A 588 -16.54 -1.97 14.16
CA ILE A 588 -16.50 -0.86 15.12
C ILE A 588 -17.56 0.18 14.76
N GLU A 589 -17.67 0.54 13.47
CA GLU A 589 -18.68 1.47 12.96
C GLU A 589 -20.10 1.00 13.27
N ARG A 590 -20.40 -0.29 13.05
CA ARG A 590 -21.73 -0.86 13.30
C ARG A 590 -22.03 -1.17 14.76
N SER A 591 -21.00 -1.34 15.59
CA SER A 591 -21.17 -1.73 16.99
C SER A 591 -21.66 -0.62 17.92
N GLU A 592 -21.99 0.56 17.38
CA GLU A 592 -22.34 1.77 18.15
C GLU A 592 -21.29 2.18 19.21
N LEU A 593 -20.10 1.56 19.22
CA LEU A 593 -19.01 1.94 20.13
C LEU A 593 -18.60 3.41 19.95
N VAL A 594 -18.74 3.92 18.73
CA VAL A 594 -18.44 5.32 18.38
C VAL A 594 -19.40 6.28 19.08
N THR A 595 -20.67 5.91 19.29
CA THR A 595 -21.63 6.78 20.01
C THR A 595 -21.35 6.83 21.51
N MET A 596 -20.51 5.93 22.03
CA MET A 596 -20.01 6.01 23.42
C MET A 596 -18.89 7.05 23.58
N ILE A 597 -18.31 7.54 22.49
CA ILE A 597 -17.31 8.62 22.54
C ILE A 597 -18.04 9.94 22.82
N PRO A 598 -17.65 10.69 23.86
CA PRO A 598 -18.27 11.98 24.15
C PRO A 598 -18.14 12.93 22.96
N THR A 599 -19.27 13.43 22.46
CA THR A 599 -19.31 14.36 21.31
C THR A 599 -18.75 15.73 21.65
N HIS A 600 -18.71 16.12 22.94
CA HIS A 600 -18.12 17.37 23.40
C HIS A 600 -17.22 17.13 24.62
N LEU A 601 -15.91 17.33 24.43
CA LEU A 601 -14.91 17.12 25.49
C LEU A 601 -14.59 18.40 26.29
N GLY A 602 -15.43 19.43 26.19
CA GLY A 602 -15.36 20.68 26.97
C GLY A 602 -14.23 21.63 26.53
N SER A 603 -13.00 21.13 26.33
CA SER A 603 -11.85 21.93 25.87
C SER A 603 -11.11 21.24 24.74
N ILE A 604 -10.73 22.01 23.72
CA ILE A 604 -9.95 21.52 22.58
C ILE A 604 -8.60 20.91 23.00
N LEU A 605 -7.99 21.36 24.10
CA LEU A 605 -6.77 20.75 24.63
C LEU A 605 -7.00 19.32 25.11
N ILE A 606 -8.13 19.08 25.79
CA ILE A 606 -8.51 17.75 26.26
C ILE A 606 -8.86 16.88 25.04
N THR A 607 -9.58 17.44 24.07
CA THR A 607 -9.87 16.76 22.79
C THR A 607 -8.59 16.34 22.09
N LEU A 608 -7.62 17.24 21.92
CA LEU A 608 -6.33 16.94 21.26
C LEU A 608 -5.57 15.81 21.96
N GLY A 609 -5.46 15.87 23.30
CA GLY A 609 -4.80 14.82 24.08
C GLY A 609 -5.52 13.48 24.03
N PHE A 610 -6.84 13.50 24.15
CA PHE A 610 -7.69 12.30 24.06
C PHE A 610 -7.58 11.67 22.67
N MET A 611 -7.68 12.47 21.60
CA MET A 611 -7.59 11.99 20.22
C MET A 611 -6.19 11.42 19.94
N ALA A 612 -5.11 12.11 20.34
CA ALA A 612 -3.76 11.59 20.16
C ALA A 612 -3.54 10.23 20.86
N LEU A 613 -4.06 10.08 22.08
CA LEU A 613 -3.99 8.81 22.82
C LEU A 613 -4.83 7.71 22.14
N LEU A 614 -6.07 8.02 21.75
CA LEU A 614 -6.97 7.08 21.07
C LEU A 614 -6.36 6.61 19.75
N LEU A 615 -5.85 7.54 18.94
CA LEU A 615 -5.20 7.25 17.65
C LEU A 615 -3.92 6.44 17.82
N ALA A 616 -3.13 6.70 18.86
CA ALA A 616 -1.97 5.89 19.20
C ALA A 616 -2.39 4.46 19.53
N ILE A 617 -3.45 4.27 20.31
CA ILE A 617 -3.98 2.93 20.65
C ILE A 617 -4.43 2.17 19.40
N ILE A 618 -5.11 2.85 18.48
CA ILE A 618 -5.52 2.27 17.20
C ILE A 618 -4.27 1.87 16.39
N GLY A 619 -3.28 2.76 16.27
CA GLY A 619 -2.03 2.49 15.56
C GLY A 619 -1.21 1.33 16.14
N MET A 620 -1.31 1.08 17.45
CA MET A 620 -0.62 -0.05 18.10
C MET A 620 -1.22 -1.43 17.77
N CYS A 621 -2.46 -1.47 17.26
CA CYS A 621 -3.23 -2.71 17.05
C CYS A 621 -3.56 -2.98 15.58
N THR A 622 -3.71 -1.93 14.77
CA THR A 622 -4.22 -2.00 13.40
C THR A 622 -3.17 -1.51 12.39
N ASP A 623 -3.13 -2.13 11.21
CA ASP A 623 -2.25 -1.68 10.12
C ASP A 623 -2.67 -0.29 9.57
N PRO A 624 -1.78 0.42 8.85
CA PRO A 624 -2.06 1.78 8.40
C PRO A 624 -3.31 1.97 7.56
N PHE A 625 -3.59 1.05 6.64
CA PHE A 625 -4.72 1.23 5.73
C PHE A 625 -6.03 0.99 6.46
N GLY A 626 -6.11 -0.10 7.23
CA GLY A 626 -7.27 -0.38 8.06
C GLY A 626 -7.52 0.71 9.10
N ALA A 627 -6.46 1.25 9.71
CA ALA A 627 -6.55 2.30 10.71
C ALA A 627 -7.05 3.63 10.10
N VAL A 628 -6.58 4.01 8.90
CA VAL A 628 -7.06 5.19 8.19
C VAL A 628 -8.54 5.06 7.81
N ILE A 629 -8.97 3.89 7.31
CA ILE A 629 -10.38 3.63 6.98
C ILE A 629 -11.27 3.78 8.22
N LEU A 630 -10.85 3.19 9.35
CA LEU A 630 -11.55 3.33 10.63
C LEU A 630 -11.64 4.80 11.06
N VAL A 631 -10.51 5.51 11.05
CA VAL A 631 -10.43 6.89 11.53
C VAL A 631 -11.29 7.83 10.67
N ALA A 632 -11.24 7.68 9.34
CA ALA A 632 -12.01 8.52 8.42
C ALA A 632 -13.53 8.38 8.66
N GLY A 633 -14.02 7.15 8.83
CA GLY A 633 -15.46 6.90 9.01
C GLY A 633 -15.98 7.25 10.41
N THR A 634 -15.13 7.18 11.44
CA THR A 634 -15.62 7.20 12.85
C THR A 634 -15.06 8.33 13.70
N ILE A 635 -13.75 8.63 13.61
CA ILE A 635 -13.08 9.55 14.56
C ILE A 635 -12.96 10.95 13.96
N ALA A 636 -12.68 11.05 12.66
CA ALA A 636 -12.48 12.34 11.98
C ALA A 636 -13.68 13.30 12.14
N PRO A 637 -14.95 12.87 11.95
CA PRO A 637 -16.10 13.76 12.14
C PRO A 637 -16.18 14.33 13.56
N VAL A 638 -15.96 13.48 14.57
CA VAL A 638 -15.99 13.89 15.99
C VAL A 638 -14.88 14.91 16.29
N ALA A 639 -13.70 14.75 15.70
CA ALA A 639 -12.61 15.70 15.87
C ALA A 639 -12.94 17.08 15.26
N PHE A 640 -13.56 17.08 14.07
CA PHE A 640 -13.93 18.32 13.36
C PHE A 640 -15.05 19.06 14.11
N ASP A 641 -16.03 18.33 14.65
CA ASP A 641 -17.10 18.90 15.48
C ASP A 641 -16.58 19.51 16.79
N ASN A 642 -15.44 19.03 17.29
CA ASN A 642 -14.75 19.60 18.45
C ASN A 642 -13.78 20.75 18.08
N GLY A 643 -13.81 21.24 16.84
CA GLY A 643 -13.04 22.39 16.38
C GLY A 643 -11.57 22.09 16.05
N ILE A 644 -11.19 20.83 15.85
CA ILE A 644 -9.85 20.47 15.38
C ILE A 644 -9.78 20.67 13.86
N HIS A 645 -8.81 21.43 13.38
CA HIS A 645 -8.60 21.65 11.95
C HIS A 645 -8.29 20.32 11.21
N PRO A 646 -8.91 20.03 10.05
CA PRO A 646 -8.73 18.75 9.36
C PRO A 646 -7.28 18.37 9.04
N ILE A 647 -6.48 19.31 8.53
CA ILE A 647 -5.05 19.07 8.27
C ILE A 647 -4.30 18.75 9.57
N HIS A 648 -4.58 19.47 10.67
CA HIS A 648 -3.93 19.21 11.95
C HIS A 648 -4.28 17.82 12.47
N PHE A 649 -5.56 17.45 12.39
CA PHE A 649 -6.05 16.14 12.79
C PHE A 649 -5.32 15.03 12.03
N TRP A 650 -5.25 15.09 10.70
CA TRP A 650 -4.56 14.06 9.92
C TRP A 650 -3.05 14.04 10.12
N MET A 651 -2.42 15.17 10.46
CA MET A 651 -1.01 15.16 10.91
C MET A 651 -0.83 14.44 12.25
N ILE A 652 -1.76 14.64 13.21
CA ILE A 652 -1.76 13.88 14.47
C ILE A 652 -1.95 12.39 14.18
N VAL A 653 -2.89 12.03 13.30
CA VAL A 653 -3.15 10.64 12.90
C VAL A 653 -1.88 9.97 12.36
N LEU A 654 -1.21 10.60 11.38
CA LEU A 654 0.01 10.05 10.78
C LEU A 654 1.10 9.80 11.84
N VAL A 655 1.35 10.76 12.73
CA VAL A 655 2.39 10.62 13.76
C VAL A 655 1.99 9.62 14.86
N ALA A 656 0.72 9.60 15.25
CA ALA A 656 0.20 8.66 16.24
C ALA A 656 0.28 7.22 15.73
N PHE A 657 0.04 7.01 14.43
CA PHE A 657 0.18 5.73 13.78
C PHE A 657 1.63 5.28 13.69
N GLU A 658 2.56 6.16 13.30
CA GLU A 658 3.99 5.83 13.32
C GLU A 658 4.48 5.49 14.74
N PHE A 659 4.02 6.23 15.75
CA PHE A 659 4.25 5.88 17.14
C PHE A 659 3.67 4.50 17.49
N GLY A 660 2.46 4.20 17.04
CA GLY A 660 1.81 2.91 17.23
C GLY A 660 2.58 1.74 16.59
N TYR A 661 3.14 1.90 15.39
CA TYR A 661 3.84 0.83 14.67
C TYR A 661 5.15 0.39 15.30
N VAL A 662 5.70 1.17 16.23
CA VAL A 662 6.89 0.80 17.00
C VAL A 662 6.56 0.45 18.45
N THR A 663 5.32 0.64 18.89
CA THR A 663 4.91 0.46 20.29
C THR A 663 4.09 -0.82 20.48
N PRO A 664 4.31 -1.60 21.56
CA PRO A 664 3.47 -2.76 21.88
C PRO A 664 1.99 -2.37 22.06
N PRO A 665 1.01 -3.26 21.78
CA PRO A 665 1.16 -4.72 21.72
C PRO A 665 1.65 -5.33 20.40
N VAL A 666 1.35 -4.74 19.24
CA VAL A 666 1.72 -5.36 17.95
C VAL A 666 3.10 -4.92 17.49
N ALA A 667 3.38 -3.61 17.52
CA ALA A 667 4.61 -3.01 17.04
C ALA A 667 5.08 -3.55 15.67
N LEU A 668 4.23 -3.33 14.66
CA LEU A 668 4.39 -3.88 13.32
C LEU A 668 5.82 -3.73 12.76
N ASN A 669 6.45 -2.56 12.88
CA ASN A 669 7.78 -2.32 12.33
C ASN A 669 8.88 -3.16 12.99
N HIS A 670 8.73 -3.52 14.27
CA HIS A 670 9.64 -4.45 14.93
C HIS A 670 9.45 -5.88 14.42
N LEU A 671 8.21 -6.30 14.14
CA LEU A 671 7.94 -7.60 13.52
C LEU A 671 8.54 -7.67 12.10
N LEU A 672 8.40 -6.60 11.32
CA LEU A 672 8.96 -6.52 9.97
C LEU A 672 10.49 -6.47 9.97
N THR A 673 11.08 -5.76 10.94
CA THR A 673 12.54 -5.80 11.15
C THR A 673 13.00 -7.22 11.44
N ARG A 674 12.26 -7.97 12.27
CA ARG A 674 12.55 -9.37 12.56
C ARG A 674 12.45 -10.26 11.32
N LEU A 675 11.49 -10.01 10.42
CA LEU A 675 11.39 -10.74 9.15
C LEU A 675 12.58 -10.46 8.21
N SER A 676 13.13 -9.23 8.22
CA SER A 676 14.29 -8.86 7.40
C SER A 676 15.62 -9.38 7.97
N VAL A 677 15.87 -9.16 9.26
CA VAL A 677 17.14 -9.49 9.94
C VAL A 677 17.21 -10.99 10.30
N GLY A 678 16.04 -11.61 10.51
CA GLY A 678 15.90 -13.01 10.89
C GLY A 678 15.72 -13.22 12.39
N ASP A 679 14.85 -14.19 12.74
CA ASP A 679 14.48 -14.49 14.12
C ASP A 679 15.68 -14.89 15.00
N GLU A 680 16.63 -15.64 14.45
CA GLU A 680 17.80 -16.15 15.18
C GLU A 680 18.76 -15.04 15.56
N GLU A 681 19.03 -14.12 14.64
CA GLU A 681 19.89 -12.97 14.84
C GLU A 681 19.29 -12.01 15.88
N VAL A 682 17.98 -11.78 15.80
CA VAL A 682 17.25 -10.98 16.80
C VAL A 682 17.28 -11.64 18.18
N ALA A 683 17.08 -12.96 18.27
CA ALA A 683 17.16 -13.69 19.53
C ALA A 683 18.57 -13.65 20.14
N ALA A 684 19.61 -13.71 19.29
CA ALA A 684 21.00 -13.57 19.72
C ALA A 684 21.29 -12.15 20.25
N ALA A 685 20.76 -11.10 19.61
CA ALA A 685 20.85 -9.73 20.11
C ALA A 685 20.13 -9.53 21.45
N ASP A 686 18.97 -10.17 21.65
CA ASP A 686 18.23 -10.15 22.92
C ASP A 686 18.98 -10.90 24.04
N ALA A 687 19.60 -12.04 23.72
CA ALA A 687 20.42 -12.80 24.67
C ALA A 687 21.70 -12.04 25.08
N GLU A 688 22.39 -11.42 24.12
CA GLU A 688 23.56 -10.58 24.37
C GLU A 688 23.19 -9.39 25.26
N ALA A 689 22.09 -8.69 24.96
CA ALA A 689 21.65 -7.55 25.76
C ALA A 689 21.34 -7.94 27.21
N LYS A 690 20.73 -9.11 27.42
CA LYS A 690 20.44 -9.65 28.75
C LYS A 690 21.70 -10.02 29.53
N ALA A 691 22.76 -10.48 28.85
CA ALA A 691 24.02 -10.86 29.48
C ALA A 691 24.93 -9.65 29.75
N LYS A 692 24.99 -8.68 28.83
CA LYS A 692 25.94 -7.56 28.85
C LYS A 692 25.43 -6.34 29.59
N TYR A 693 24.13 -6.04 29.54
CA TYR A 693 23.56 -4.80 30.08
C TYR A 693 22.68 -5.05 31.30
N THR A 694 23.01 -4.38 32.40
CA THR A 694 22.22 -4.41 33.65
C THR A 694 21.16 -3.32 33.70
N LYS A 695 21.41 -2.15 33.07
CA LYS A 695 20.47 -1.03 33.02
C LYS A 695 19.28 -1.37 32.09
N PHE A 696 18.07 -1.03 32.55
CA PHE A 696 16.82 -1.29 31.82
C PHE A 696 16.82 -0.73 30.40
N TYR A 697 17.31 0.51 30.23
CA TYR A 697 17.37 1.17 28.93
C TYR A 697 18.15 0.35 27.89
N TYR A 698 19.42 0.03 28.14
CA TYR A 698 20.27 -0.69 27.18
C TYR A 698 19.81 -2.13 26.93
N ARG A 699 19.09 -2.72 27.87
CA ARG A 699 18.52 -4.07 27.70
C ARG A 699 17.31 -4.08 26.76
N TYR A 700 16.49 -3.03 26.79
CA TYR A 700 15.28 -2.90 25.98
C TYR A 700 15.38 -1.75 24.97
N GLU A 701 16.60 -1.38 24.59
CA GLU A 701 16.88 -0.21 23.76
C GLU A 701 16.14 -0.28 22.40
N ARG A 702 15.97 -1.48 21.85
CA ARG A 702 15.18 -1.71 20.63
C ARG A 702 13.78 -1.08 20.71
N TRP A 703 13.13 -1.17 21.87
CA TRP A 703 11.75 -0.73 22.08
C TRP A 703 11.67 0.69 22.62
N LEU A 704 12.58 1.05 23.54
CA LEU A 704 12.53 2.33 24.23
C LEU A 704 12.99 3.49 23.36
N LEU A 705 14.00 3.28 22.51
CA LEU A 705 14.52 4.36 21.66
C LEU A 705 13.43 4.91 20.70
N PRO A 706 12.70 4.07 19.93
CA PRO A 706 11.62 4.58 19.09
C PRO A 706 10.53 5.31 19.87
N ILE A 707 10.11 4.78 21.02
CA ILE A 707 9.10 5.40 21.90
C ILE A 707 9.58 6.78 22.38
N MET A 708 10.82 6.90 22.85
CA MET A 708 11.38 8.17 23.30
C MET A 708 11.54 9.22 22.19
N VAL A 709 11.52 8.81 20.92
CA VAL A 709 11.59 9.75 19.78
C VAL A 709 10.18 10.12 19.30
N LEU A 710 9.33 9.13 19.10
CA LEU A 710 8.01 9.33 18.49
C LEU A 710 6.98 9.86 19.48
N PHE A 711 7.07 9.52 20.77
CA PHE A 711 6.15 10.07 21.77
C PHE A 711 6.31 11.59 21.95
N PRO A 712 7.52 12.16 22.13
CA PRO A 712 7.68 13.62 22.15
C PRO A 712 7.29 14.25 20.81
N SER A 713 7.59 13.60 19.69
CA SER A 713 7.18 14.11 18.37
C SER A 713 5.67 14.20 18.24
N LEU A 714 4.93 13.17 18.71
CA LEU A 714 3.48 13.17 18.78
C LEU A 714 2.96 14.33 19.64
N LEU A 715 3.48 14.49 20.86
CA LEU A 715 3.07 15.60 21.74
C LEU A 715 3.32 16.97 21.12
N ILE A 716 4.48 17.17 20.48
CA ILE A 716 4.81 18.43 19.81
C ILE A 716 3.84 18.67 18.65
N VAL A 717 3.59 17.67 17.82
CA VAL A 717 2.65 17.79 16.69
C VAL A 717 1.23 18.05 17.17
N THR A 718 0.78 17.41 18.26
CA THR A 718 -0.56 17.58 18.82
C THR A 718 -0.79 18.96 19.45
N TYR A 719 0.20 19.50 20.17
CA TYR A 719 -0.01 20.69 21.01
C TYR A 719 0.64 21.96 20.45
N ALA A 720 1.79 21.87 19.78
CA ALA A 720 2.52 23.06 19.35
C ALA A 720 1.75 23.90 18.30
N PRO A 721 1.07 23.32 17.30
CA PRO A 721 0.27 24.11 16.35
C PRO A 721 -0.84 24.90 17.03
N TYR A 722 -1.46 24.32 18.07
CA TYR A 722 -2.51 24.98 18.85
C TYR A 722 -1.95 26.11 19.73
N PHE A 723 -0.93 25.83 20.56
CA PHE A 723 -0.38 26.82 21.49
C PHE A 723 0.33 27.99 20.79
N LEU A 724 1.04 27.73 19.69
CA LEU A 724 1.79 28.74 18.95
C LEU A 724 0.96 29.38 17.83
N LYS A 725 -0.33 29.00 17.69
CA LYS A 725 -1.22 29.42 16.60
C LYS A 725 -0.56 29.31 15.22
N LEU A 726 0.11 28.18 14.97
CA LEU A 726 0.81 27.95 13.71
C LEU A 726 -0.20 27.76 12.57
N PHE A 727 0.22 28.10 11.36
CA PHE A 727 -0.50 27.83 10.11
C PHE A 727 -1.91 28.47 9.99
N GLY A 728 -2.31 29.32 10.95
CA GLY A 728 -3.63 29.97 10.94
C GLY A 728 -4.80 29.03 11.20
N TRP A 729 -4.54 27.80 11.70
CA TRP A 729 -5.58 26.81 11.99
C TRP A 729 -6.48 27.17 13.18
N TYR A 730 -5.95 27.97 14.10
CA TYR A 730 -6.59 28.38 15.33
C TYR A 730 -6.48 29.90 15.48
N GLN A 731 -7.62 30.59 15.60
CA GLN A 731 -7.69 32.04 15.77
C GLN A 731 -7.82 32.45 17.23
#